data_AF-A0A1W2GYW6-F1
#
_entry.id   AF-A0A1W2GYW6-F1
#
_cell.length_a   1.000
_cell.length_b   1.000
_cell.length_c   1.000
_cell.angle_alpha   90.00
_cell.angle_beta   90.00
_cell.angle_gamma   90.00
#
_symmetry.space_group_name_H-M   'P 1'
#
loop_
_entity.id
_entity.type
_entity.pdbx_description
1 polymer ?
#
loop_
_entity_poly.entity_id
_entity_poly.type
_entity_poly.pdbx_seq_one_letter_code
_entity_poly.pdbx_strand_id
1 'polypeptide(L)'
;MEGQTCSVCDHSFGATGGPSPAIPNNANGITVCITANRTSAINFNNAQNVTVCIPTGVTVNANFNSLSSVSQINNLGNFTARADYNGNWTINNSGTLTLNFASLNSNKVINNSGSFVRTGDFTVNGTFNSTGTSTISGSMTVNSGSQVNNSGSISVGGNYQNNGQTNSTDGSISVSGTLTNNGGGVFSIGVGSIGGNVQNNGNINIHGSLNIQGDIQMNGGSNISAGDNDQPNYLFVIGNLTGAGCLNGNNGILFTNKFQTSGGNCRNGEVYIGTGSGCLEIIDLPAFESGGEGFFERVYIFRCSTGWVIPGPNDDEEPLDEAQLLIVAGGGGGGRGTSAGGGGAGGVIYIPSELLPFGTVVPVIVGGGGAGSTNTNARGSDGGLSSFLGLTVDGGGGGGSTNSGLRTGNSGGSGGGGAASNDIRNDSNPGGSALGGSIENISPGLGSNGGTGNRAGNSNNRGGGGGGGSVTAGDDGSGNNGGDGGRGIVRDITGMSITYAAGGGGIGNGSNGLGGIGVPGDATTRSGGNANGSGASRNGLADTGSGGGATSSGTAGNGSNGIVIVRQTFKILPVEYLYFEANFRREERLAEIKWATGKEWENSHFELQRSMGNVKNWEAIEKIEGLGWSDTPVEYSYKDKSLPLVGGIVYYRLKQVDFNGDSHLSKVIAIRIPSQQVTNHVWRVFPNPNSGDQFTLDLVDRSEYSGEDLRIRLISPTSGNYFFEGSDFRRISEQIREQLQKSSNGIYILEVSWGKKIEYIKVLRKSSLGSIK
;
A
#
# COMPACT_ATOMS: atom_id res chain seq x y z
N MET A 1 -18.94 -31.86 -6.35
CA MET A 1 -19.72 -32.82 -7.16
C MET A 1 -19.24 -34.23 -6.83
N GLU A 2 -19.72 -34.79 -5.72
CA GLU A 2 -19.53 -36.21 -5.39
C GLU A 2 -20.81 -36.95 -5.81
N GLY A 3 -20.69 -37.93 -6.71
CA GLY A 3 -21.85 -38.76 -7.08
C GLY A 3 -21.83 -39.40 -8.47
N GLN A 4 -20.91 -39.04 -9.38
CA GLN A 4 -20.88 -39.64 -10.72
C GLN A 4 -19.91 -40.82 -10.78
N THR A 5 -20.40 -42.02 -10.44
CA THR A 5 -19.65 -43.26 -10.63
C THR A 5 -20.00 -43.87 -11.98
N CYS A 6 -19.00 -44.24 -12.80
CA CYS A 6 -19.15 -45.05 -14.02
C CYS A 6 -19.56 -46.50 -13.71
N SER A 7 -20.40 -46.73 -12.69
CA SER A 7 -20.70 -48.05 -12.11
C SER A 7 -21.96 -48.69 -12.68
N VAL A 8 -22.83 -47.93 -13.34
CA VAL A 8 -24.06 -48.42 -14.00
C VAL A 8 -24.01 -48.02 -15.47
N CYS A 9 -24.04 -49.02 -16.35
CA CYS A 9 -23.89 -48.84 -17.80
C CYS A 9 -24.88 -49.75 -18.52
N ASP A 10 -25.69 -49.22 -19.43
CA ASP A 10 -26.54 -50.03 -20.32
C ASP A 10 -25.71 -50.75 -21.38
N HIS A 11 -24.60 -50.11 -21.79
CA HIS A 11 -23.62 -50.67 -22.73
C HIS A 11 -22.19 -50.36 -22.27
N SER A 12 -21.29 -51.35 -22.38
CA SER A 12 -19.87 -51.20 -22.03
C SER A 12 -18.97 -51.58 -23.20
N PHE A 13 -17.98 -50.74 -23.50
CA PHE A 13 -17.05 -50.92 -24.61
C PHE A 13 -15.64 -51.20 -24.08
N GLY A 14 -15.32 -52.48 -23.85
CA GLY A 14 -14.07 -52.92 -23.22
C GLY A 14 -12.94 -53.37 -24.16
N ALA A 15 -13.12 -53.32 -25.48
CA ALA A 15 -12.08 -53.73 -26.43
C ALA A 15 -11.24 -52.54 -26.92
N THR A 16 -9.94 -52.55 -26.63
CA THR A 16 -8.98 -51.55 -27.12
C THR A 16 -8.93 -51.58 -28.65
N GLY A 17 -9.24 -50.45 -29.31
CA GLY A 17 -9.13 -50.30 -30.77
C GLY A 17 -10.06 -51.18 -31.64
N GLY A 18 -11.00 -51.93 -31.05
CA GLY A 18 -11.92 -52.80 -31.80
C GLY A 18 -12.96 -52.03 -32.65
N PRO A 19 -13.69 -52.72 -33.55
CA PRO A 19 -14.81 -52.11 -34.30
C PRO A 19 -15.85 -51.49 -33.35
N SER A 20 -16.62 -50.49 -33.80
CA SER A 20 -17.68 -49.88 -32.98
C SER A 20 -18.68 -50.95 -32.57
N PRO A 21 -18.89 -51.23 -31.27
CA PRO A 21 -20.05 -51.98 -30.84
C PRO A 21 -21.28 -51.19 -31.27
N ALA A 22 -22.25 -51.85 -31.88
CA ALA A 22 -23.47 -51.19 -32.34
C ALA A 22 -24.38 -50.94 -31.14
N ILE A 23 -24.71 -49.67 -30.87
CA ILE A 23 -25.82 -49.32 -29.99
C ILE A 23 -27.11 -49.64 -30.76
N PRO A 24 -28.14 -50.26 -30.15
CA PRO A 24 -29.41 -50.49 -30.84
C PRO A 24 -30.00 -49.19 -31.40
N ASN A 25 -30.62 -49.27 -32.58
CA ASN A 25 -31.29 -48.11 -33.18
C ASN A 25 -32.36 -47.55 -32.23
N ASN A 26 -32.40 -46.23 -32.04
CA ASN A 26 -33.36 -45.50 -31.19
C ASN A 26 -33.32 -45.86 -29.69
N ALA A 27 -32.18 -46.34 -29.17
CA ALA A 27 -31.99 -46.57 -27.74
C ALA A 27 -31.85 -45.25 -26.97
N ASN A 28 -32.95 -44.69 -26.50
CA ASN A 28 -32.99 -43.36 -25.86
C ASN A 28 -32.74 -43.44 -24.33
N GLY A 29 -32.05 -42.43 -23.77
CA GLY A 29 -31.82 -42.30 -22.32
C GLY A 29 -30.76 -43.24 -21.74
N ILE A 30 -29.92 -43.83 -22.59
CA ILE A 30 -28.94 -44.85 -22.21
C ILE A 30 -27.63 -44.26 -21.67
N THR A 31 -26.95 -45.03 -20.83
CA THR A 31 -25.58 -44.78 -20.36
C THR A 31 -24.59 -45.73 -21.02
N VAL A 32 -23.59 -45.17 -21.68
CA VAL A 32 -22.54 -45.91 -22.41
C VAL A 32 -21.20 -45.71 -21.72
N CYS A 33 -20.59 -46.79 -21.25
CA CYS A 33 -19.28 -46.75 -20.58
C CYS A 33 -18.16 -47.21 -21.51
N ILE A 34 -17.17 -46.35 -21.74
CA ILE A 34 -15.99 -46.68 -22.53
C ILE A 34 -14.89 -47.12 -21.57
N THR A 35 -14.73 -48.44 -21.39
CA THR A 35 -13.89 -49.01 -20.32
C THR A 35 -12.48 -49.40 -20.78
N ALA A 36 -12.13 -49.15 -22.05
CA ALA A 36 -10.81 -49.38 -22.61
C ALA A 36 -10.39 -48.26 -23.57
N ASN A 37 -9.08 -48.12 -23.79
CA ASN A 37 -8.50 -47.10 -24.67
C ASN A 37 -9.08 -47.19 -26.09
N ARG A 38 -9.48 -46.05 -26.66
CA ARG A 38 -10.25 -46.05 -27.90
C ARG A 38 -9.85 -44.94 -28.86
N THR A 39 -9.62 -45.31 -30.11
CA THR A 39 -9.33 -44.41 -31.24
C THR A 39 -10.32 -44.56 -32.39
N SER A 40 -11.00 -45.71 -32.49
CA SER A 40 -12.03 -45.97 -33.50
C SER A 40 -13.33 -45.22 -33.19
N ALA A 41 -14.00 -44.71 -34.22
CA ALA A 41 -15.25 -43.95 -34.07
C ALA A 41 -16.35 -44.77 -33.38
N ILE A 42 -17.22 -44.08 -32.64
CA ILE A 42 -18.38 -44.65 -31.97
C ILE A 42 -19.64 -44.13 -32.66
N ASN A 43 -20.50 -45.03 -33.12
CA ASN A 43 -21.78 -44.65 -33.74
C ASN A 43 -22.94 -44.86 -32.76
N PHE A 44 -23.70 -43.79 -32.50
CA PHE A 44 -24.84 -43.80 -31.58
C PHE A 44 -26.19 -44.10 -32.26
N ASN A 45 -26.21 -44.39 -33.57
CA ASN A 45 -27.37 -44.99 -34.27
C ASN A 45 -28.74 -44.33 -33.96
N ASN A 46 -28.81 -42.99 -34.01
CA ASN A 46 -30.02 -42.19 -33.74
C ASN A 46 -30.62 -42.33 -32.32
N ALA A 47 -29.87 -42.86 -31.34
CA ALA A 47 -30.21 -42.73 -29.93
C ALA A 47 -30.44 -41.25 -29.55
N GLN A 48 -31.17 -40.96 -28.48
CA GLN A 48 -31.38 -39.62 -27.93
C GLN A 48 -31.06 -39.62 -26.44
N ASN A 49 -30.62 -38.50 -25.87
CA ASN A 49 -30.31 -38.37 -24.43
C ASN A 49 -29.29 -39.39 -23.89
N VAL A 50 -28.23 -39.64 -24.65
CA VAL A 50 -27.14 -40.56 -24.30
C VAL A 50 -26.18 -39.90 -23.32
N THR A 51 -25.86 -40.61 -22.24
CA THR A 51 -24.79 -40.28 -21.32
C THR A 51 -23.57 -41.15 -21.63
N VAL A 52 -22.41 -40.53 -21.85
CA VAL A 52 -21.13 -41.24 -22.04
C VAL A 52 -20.28 -41.15 -20.78
N CYS A 53 -19.74 -42.28 -20.34
CA CYS A 53 -18.92 -42.39 -19.14
C CYS A 53 -17.52 -42.91 -19.49
N ILE A 54 -16.48 -42.16 -19.12
CA ILE A 54 -15.07 -42.50 -19.35
C ILE A 54 -14.38 -42.61 -17.99
N PRO A 55 -14.07 -43.83 -17.50
CA PRO A 55 -13.47 -44.02 -16.19
C PRO A 55 -11.98 -43.65 -16.18
N THR A 56 -11.43 -43.53 -14.97
CA THR A 56 -10.00 -43.26 -14.74
C THR A 56 -9.10 -44.28 -15.45
N GLY A 57 -7.98 -43.82 -16.03
CA GLY A 57 -7.02 -44.68 -16.72
C GLY A 57 -7.38 -45.03 -18.17
N VAL A 58 -8.57 -44.65 -18.64
CA VAL A 58 -8.99 -44.82 -20.04
C VAL A 58 -8.72 -43.55 -20.85
N THR A 59 -8.16 -43.72 -22.04
CA THR A 59 -7.95 -42.67 -23.03
C THR A 59 -8.88 -42.86 -24.22
N VAL A 60 -9.75 -41.87 -24.46
CA VAL A 60 -10.68 -41.83 -25.59
C VAL A 60 -10.27 -40.70 -26.53
N ASN A 61 -9.77 -41.07 -27.69
CA ASN A 61 -9.44 -40.19 -28.80
C ASN A 61 -10.18 -40.66 -30.06
N ALA A 62 -11.51 -40.71 -29.98
CA ALA A 62 -12.39 -41.24 -31.01
C ALA A 62 -13.43 -40.19 -31.44
N ASN A 63 -13.88 -40.26 -32.69
CA ASN A 63 -15.02 -39.47 -33.14
C ASN A 63 -16.34 -40.10 -32.64
N PHE A 64 -17.27 -39.26 -32.21
CA PHE A 64 -18.65 -39.68 -31.94
C PHE A 64 -19.49 -39.32 -33.18
N ASN A 65 -20.22 -40.29 -33.74
CA ASN A 65 -21.05 -40.14 -34.93
C ASN A 65 -22.53 -40.24 -34.58
N SER A 66 -23.41 -39.65 -35.40
CA SER A 66 -24.87 -39.57 -35.18
C SER A 66 -25.20 -38.76 -33.92
N LEU A 67 -24.71 -37.51 -33.90
CA LEU A 67 -24.48 -36.67 -32.71
C LEU A 67 -25.68 -35.96 -32.10
N SER A 68 -26.88 -36.03 -32.69
CA SER A 68 -28.11 -35.53 -32.04
C SER A 68 -28.49 -36.32 -30.78
N SER A 69 -27.61 -37.22 -30.34
CA SER A 69 -27.84 -38.26 -29.36
C SER A 69 -27.18 -37.97 -28.00
N VAL A 70 -26.02 -37.31 -27.96
CA VAL A 70 -25.22 -37.18 -26.73
C VAL A 70 -25.65 -35.94 -25.95
N SER A 71 -26.26 -36.16 -24.79
CA SER A 71 -26.66 -35.08 -23.87
C SER A 71 -25.62 -34.82 -22.78
N GLN A 72 -24.85 -35.85 -22.39
CA GLN A 72 -23.91 -35.73 -21.28
C GLN A 72 -22.66 -36.60 -21.49
N ILE A 73 -21.49 -36.07 -21.09
CA ILE A 73 -20.24 -36.83 -21.03
C ILE A 73 -19.63 -36.64 -19.64
N ASN A 74 -19.41 -37.74 -18.92
CA ASN A 74 -18.73 -37.77 -17.64
C ASN A 74 -17.32 -38.34 -17.85
N ASN A 75 -16.32 -37.47 -17.83
CA ASN A 75 -14.92 -37.84 -18.06
C ASN A 75 -14.12 -37.84 -16.76
N LEU A 76 -13.72 -39.03 -16.30
CA LEU A 76 -12.73 -39.24 -15.24
C LEU A 76 -11.37 -39.70 -15.79
N GLY A 77 -11.27 -39.99 -17.09
CA GLY A 77 -10.06 -40.43 -17.78
C GLY A 77 -9.43 -39.32 -18.63
N ASN A 78 -8.90 -39.68 -19.80
CA ASN A 78 -8.39 -38.73 -20.79
C ASN A 78 -9.31 -38.71 -22.00
N PHE A 79 -9.91 -37.57 -22.33
CA PHE A 79 -10.85 -37.44 -23.41
C PHE A 79 -10.47 -36.33 -24.37
N THR A 80 -10.38 -36.66 -25.66
CA THR A 80 -10.23 -35.68 -26.74
C THR A 80 -11.56 -35.47 -27.43
N ALA A 81 -12.18 -34.31 -27.21
CA ALA A 81 -13.40 -33.91 -27.90
C ALA A 81 -13.03 -33.36 -29.30
N ARG A 82 -13.16 -34.22 -30.32
CA ARG A 82 -12.67 -33.95 -31.69
C ARG A 82 -13.59 -33.08 -32.55
N ALA A 83 -14.86 -32.98 -32.20
CA ALA A 83 -15.84 -32.20 -32.93
C ALA A 83 -16.86 -31.61 -31.97
N ASP A 84 -17.45 -30.49 -32.36
CA ASP A 84 -18.57 -29.92 -31.63
C ASP A 84 -19.81 -30.79 -31.85
N TYR A 85 -20.37 -31.36 -30.78
CA TYR A 85 -21.50 -32.27 -30.89
C TYR A 85 -22.80 -31.52 -31.16
N ASN A 86 -23.67 -32.06 -32.01
CA ASN A 86 -24.96 -31.46 -32.33
C ASN A 86 -25.88 -31.44 -31.10
N GLY A 87 -26.75 -30.43 -31.00
CA GLY A 87 -27.69 -30.29 -29.89
C GLY A 87 -27.06 -29.72 -28.61
N ASN A 88 -27.83 -29.78 -27.51
CA ASN A 88 -27.43 -29.29 -26.21
C ASN A 88 -26.72 -30.40 -25.44
N TRP A 89 -25.56 -30.10 -24.87
CA TRP A 89 -24.80 -31.10 -24.12
C TRP A 89 -24.03 -30.50 -22.95
N THR A 90 -23.73 -31.36 -21.98
CA THR A 90 -22.87 -31.06 -20.83
C THR A 90 -21.68 -32.01 -20.77
N ILE A 91 -20.46 -31.48 -20.66
CA ILE A 91 -19.27 -32.30 -20.35
C ILE A 91 -18.87 -32.02 -18.90
N ASN A 92 -18.95 -33.04 -18.04
CA ASN A 92 -18.39 -33.03 -16.69
C ASN A 92 -17.01 -33.67 -16.72
N ASN A 93 -15.96 -32.86 -16.58
CA ASN A 93 -14.57 -33.29 -16.64
C ASN A 93 -13.91 -33.27 -15.26
N SER A 94 -13.61 -34.45 -14.72
CA SER A 94 -12.76 -34.65 -13.54
C SER A 94 -11.38 -35.21 -13.88
N GLY A 95 -11.16 -35.67 -15.12
CA GLY A 95 -9.88 -36.11 -15.65
C GLY A 95 -9.21 -35.06 -16.53
N THR A 96 -8.68 -35.46 -17.69
CA THR A 96 -8.12 -34.56 -18.70
C THR A 96 -9.06 -34.44 -19.89
N LEU A 97 -9.48 -33.22 -20.22
CA LEU A 97 -10.27 -32.90 -21.41
C LEU A 97 -9.43 -32.06 -22.37
N THR A 98 -9.17 -32.60 -23.56
CA THR A 98 -8.57 -31.87 -24.69
C THR A 98 -9.65 -31.49 -25.70
N LEU A 99 -9.83 -30.19 -25.93
CA LEU A 99 -10.83 -29.66 -26.85
C LEU A 99 -10.18 -29.32 -28.20
N ASN A 100 -10.60 -29.96 -29.29
CA ASN A 100 -10.02 -29.76 -30.62
C ASN A 100 -10.85 -28.87 -31.57
N PHE A 101 -11.92 -28.26 -31.08
CA PHE A 101 -12.71 -27.28 -31.82
C PHE A 101 -12.65 -25.92 -31.12
N ALA A 102 -12.85 -24.85 -31.89
CA ALA A 102 -12.60 -23.48 -31.43
C ALA A 102 -13.72 -22.89 -30.56
N SER A 103 -14.97 -23.33 -30.74
CA SER A 103 -16.12 -22.65 -30.15
C SER A 103 -17.01 -23.57 -29.33
N LEU A 104 -17.29 -23.18 -28.09
CA LEU A 104 -18.38 -23.73 -27.29
C LEU A 104 -19.67 -23.01 -27.66
N ASN A 105 -20.51 -23.62 -28.50
CA ASN A 105 -21.73 -22.99 -29.00
C ASN A 105 -22.80 -22.77 -27.91
N SER A 106 -23.80 -21.92 -28.20
CA SER A 106 -24.90 -21.61 -27.29
C SER A 106 -25.64 -22.86 -26.82
N ASN A 107 -26.02 -22.91 -25.54
CA ASN A 107 -26.65 -24.04 -24.84
C ASN A 107 -25.74 -25.25 -24.53
N LYS A 108 -24.42 -25.07 -24.61
CA LYS A 108 -23.44 -26.10 -24.25
C LYS A 108 -22.71 -25.71 -22.97
N VAL A 109 -22.46 -26.71 -22.14
CA VAL A 109 -21.86 -26.53 -20.82
C VAL A 109 -20.63 -27.42 -20.70
N ILE A 110 -19.52 -26.86 -20.21
CA ILE A 110 -18.37 -27.62 -19.75
C ILE A 110 -18.19 -27.32 -18.26
N ASN A 111 -18.18 -28.37 -17.45
CA ASN A 111 -17.87 -28.33 -16.03
C ASN A 111 -16.51 -29.01 -15.82
N ASN A 112 -15.45 -28.22 -15.69
CA ASN A 112 -14.09 -28.70 -15.48
C ASN A 112 -13.70 -28.65 -13.99
N SER A 113 -13.50 -29.80 -13.36
CA SER A 113 -12.83 -29.94 -12.05
C SER A 113 -11.47 -30.62 -12.13
N GLY A 114 -11.11 -31.16 -13.30
CA GLY A 114 -9.79 -31.73 -13.59
C GLY A 114 -8.90 -30.77 -14.40
N SER A 115 -8.29 -31.28 -15.46
CA SER A 115 -7.47 -30.52 -16.40
C SER A 115 -8.20 -30.31 -17.73
N PHE A 116 -8.34 -29.05 -18.16
CA PHE A 116 -8.85 -28.67 -19.47
C PHE A 116 -7.72 -28.09 -20.31
N VAL A 117 -7.60 -28.56 -21.55
CA VAL A 117 -6.57 -28.11 -22.50
C VAL A 117 -7.20 -27.75 -23.83
N ARG A 118 -6.92 -26.54 -24.33
CA ARG A 118 -7.30 -26.06 -25.65
C ARG A 118 -6.09 -25.48 -26.38
N THR A 119 -5.69 -26.12 -27.49
CA THR A 119 -4.51 -25.72 -28.28
C THR A 119 -4.89 -24.74 -29.39
N GLY A 120 -4.70 -23.44 -29.17
CA GLY A 120 -5.16 -22.33 -30.00
C GLY A 120 -6.36 -21.60 -29.39
N ASP A 121 -7.10 -20.86 -30.21
CA ASP A 121 -8.16 -19.95 -29.72
C ASP A 121 -9.41 -20.66 -29.19
N PHE A 122 -10.04 -20.08 -28.17
CA PHE A 122 -11.25 -20.58 -27.55
C PHE A 122 -12.34 -19.52 -27.47
N THR A 123 -13.47 -19.75 -28.14
CA THR A 123 -14.65 -18.89 -28.09
C THR A 123 -15.75 -19.54 -27.25
N VAL A 124 -16.27 -18.82 -26.26
CA VAL A 124 -17.37 -19.24 -25.39
C VAL A 124 -18.64 -18.50 -25.83
N ASN A 125 -19.58 -19.24 -26.42
CA ASN A 125 -20.95 -18.81 -26.71
C ASN A 125 -21.98 -19.44 -25.73
N GLY A 126 -21.51 -20.26 -24.77
CA GLY A 126 -22.30 -21.02 -23.80
C GLY A 126 -21.82 -20.79 -22.37
N THR A 127 -21.65 -21.87 -21.60
CA THR A 127 -21.20 -21.79 -20.19
C THR A 127 -19.96 -22.64 -19.96
N PHE A 128 -18.89 -22.01 -19.46
CA PHE A 128 -17.65 -22.68 -19.09
C PHE A 128 -17.39 -22.52 -17.59
N ASN A 129 -17.52 -23.61 -16.84
CA ASN A 129 -17.27 -23.65 -15.40
C ASN A 129 -15.93 -24.35 -15.14
N SER A 130 -15.03 -23.72 -14.40
CA SER A 130 -13.69 -24.24 -14.08
C SER A 130 -13.39 -24.13 -12.59
N THR A 131 -13.29 -25.27 -11.92
CA THR A 131 -12.81 -25.40 -10.53
C THR A 131 -11.42 -26.06 -10.47
N GLY A 132 -10.99 -26.68 -11.58
CA GLY A 132 -9.65 -27.24 -11.75
C GLY A 132 -8.73 -26.32 -12.57
N THR A 133 -7.79 -26.91 -13.32
CA THR A 133 -6.84 -26.18 -14.15
C THR A 133 -7.30 -26.12 -15.60
N SER A 134 -7.26 -24.94 -16.22
CA SER A 134 -7.65 -24.72 -17.62
C SER A 134 -6.55 -23.98 -18.37
N THR A 135 -6.03 -24.59 -19.43
CA THR A 135 -4.95 -24.00 -20.25
C THR A 135 -5.43 -23.80 -21.68
N ILE A 136 -5.44 -22.54 -22.12
CA ILE A 136 -5.76 -22.13 -23.48
C ILE A 136 -4.47 -21.53 -24.07
N SER A 137 -3.88 -22.18 -25.07
CA SER A 137 -2.60 -21.72 -25.62
C SER A 137 -2.75 -20.50 -26.56
N GLY A 138 -3.96 -20.26 -27.08
CA GLY A 138 -4.30 -19.10 -27.91
C GLY A 138 -5.09 -18.04 -27.15
N SER A 139 -5.88 -17.26 -27.87
CA SER A 139 -6.76 -16.23 -27.31
C SER A 139 -8.09 -16.82 -26.82
N MET A 140 -8.69 -16.18 -25.82
CA MET A 140 -10.00 -16.55 -25.30
C MET A 140 -11.00 -15.42 -25.54
N THR A 141 -12.17 -15.75 -26.08
CA THR A 141 -13.27 -14.80 -26.30
C THR A 141 -14.53 -15.29 -25.61
N VAL A 142 -15.11 -14.48 -24.74
CA VAL A 142 -16.41 -14.73 -24.11
C VAL A 142 -17.44 -13.84 -24.77
N ASN A 143 -18.40 -14.41 -25.49
CA ASN A 143 -19.40 -13.64 -26.22
C ASN A 143 -20.56 -13.19 -25.32
N SER A 144 -21.34 -12.22 -25.82
CA SER A 144 -22.51 -11.72 -25.09
C SER A 144 -23.50 -12.85 -24.77
N GLY A 145 -24.12 -12.78 -23.60
CA GLY A 145 -25.01 -13.84 -23.06
C GLY A 145 -24.28 -15.11 -22.61
N SER A 146 -22.95 -15.16 -22.70
CA SER A 146 -22.13 -16.32 -22.29
C SER A 146 -21.52 -16.11 -20.92
N GLN A 147 -21.16 -17.22 -20.27
CA GLN A 147 -20.64 -17.21 -18.90
C GLN A 147 -19.36 -18.04 -18.77
N VAL A 148 -18.38 -17.48 -18.07
CA VAL A 148 -17.22 -18.17 -17.55
C VAL A 148 -17.25 -18.06 -16.04
N ASN A 149 -17.31 -19.18 -15.32
CA ASN A 149 -17.24 -19.21 -13.87
C ASN A 149 -15.98 -19.97 -13.45
N ASN A 150 -15.12 -19.33 -12.66
CA ASN A 150 -13.82 -19.87 -12.28
C ASN A 150 -13.59 -19.77 -10.77
N SER A 151 -13.32 -20.90 -10.13
CA SER A 151 -12.75 -20.97 -8.78
C SER A 151 -11.46 -21.79 -8.74
N GLY A 152 -10.96 -22.20 -9.91
CA GLY A 152 -9.65 -22.81 -10.08
C GLY A 152 -8.68 -21.85 -10.77
N SER A 153 -7.88 -22.36 -11.71
CA SER A 153 -6.91 -21.54 -12.46
C SER A 153 -7.15 -21.59 -13.96
N ILE A 154 -7.26 -20.43 -14.61
CA ILE A 154 -7.29 -20.30 -16.08
C ILE A 154 -6.02 -19.60 -16.55
N SER A 155 -5.32 -20.20 -17.51
CA SER A 155 -4.18 -19.60 -18.20
C SER A 155 -4.50 -19.42 -19.68
N VAL A 156 -4.36 -18.20 -20.19
CA VAL A 156 -4.59 -17.82 -21.59
C VAL A 156 -3.28 -17.31 -22.17
N GLY A 157 -2.75 -18.03 -23.16
CA GLY A 157 -1.48 -17.70 -23.82
C GLY A 157 -1.57 -16.51 -24.79
N GLY A 158 -2.77 -16.16 -25.26
CA GLY A 158 -3.05 -15.03 -26.13
C GLY A 158 -3.81 -13.90 -25.44
N ASN A 159 -4.71 -13.26 -26.19
CA ASN A 159 -5.56 -12.18 -25.68
C ASN A 159 -6.82 -12.72 -25.00
N TYR A 160 -7.42 -11.93 -24.11
CA TYR A 160 -8.71 -12.23 -23.50
C TYR A 160 -9.73 -11.16 -23.90
N GLN A 161 -10.79 -11.52 -24.61
CA GLN A 161 -11.87 -10.61 -24.97
C GLN A 161 -13.15 -10.99 -24.23
N ASN A 162 -13.63 -10.11 -23.35
CA ASN A 162 -14.85 -10.31 -22.58
C ASN A 162 -15.99 -9.42 -23.11
N ASN A 163 -17.00 -10.06 -23.70
CA ASN A 163 -18.28 -9.44 -24.09
C ASN A 163 -19.45 -9.96 -23.23
N GLY A 164 -19.22 -10.93 -22.35
CA GLY A 164 -20.23 -11.62 -21.53
C GLY A 164 -19.95 -11.47 -20.04
N GLN A 165 -20.13 -12.56 -19.28
CA GLN A 165 -19.84 -12.59 -17.85
C GLN A 165 -18.65 -13.50 -17.57
N THR A 166 -17.62 -12.96 -16.93
CA THR A 166 -16.49 -13.73 -16.40
C THR A 166 -16.44 -13.52 -14.90
N ASN A 167 -16.71 -14.59 -14.15
CA ASN A 167 -16.77 -14.59 -12.68
C ASN A 167 -15.62 -15.45 -12.15
N SER A 168 -14.58 -14.83 -11.62
CA SER A 168 -13.40 -15.51 -11.08
C SER A 168 -13.02 -15.01 -9.70
N THR A 169 -14.01 -14.77 -8.83
CA THR A 169 -13.81 -14.15 -7.50
C THR A 169 -12.88 -14.94 -6.58
N ASP A 170 -12.98 -16.27 -6.58
CA ASP A 170 -12.13 -17.17 -5.76
C ASP A 170 -11.05 -17.89 -6.57
N GLY A 171 -10.96 -17.58 -7.88
CA GLY A 171 -10.07 -18.23 -8.83
C GLY A 171 -8.99 -17.29 -9.36
N SER A 172 -8.02 -17.86 -10.08
CA SER A 172 -6.98 -17.10 -10.75
C SER A 172 -7.15 -17.10 -12.28
N ILE A 173 -6.95 -15.95 -12.93
CA ILE A 173 -6.84 -15.83 -14.39
C ILE A 173 -5.51 -15.17 -14.75
N SER A 174 -4.69 -15.87 -15.55
CA SER A 174 -3.49 -15.30 -16.16
C SER A 174 -3.68 -15.16 -17.66
N VAL A 175 -3.41 -13.97 -18.21
CA VAL A 175 -3.47 -13.65 -19.64
C VAL A 175 -2.11 -13.14 -20.05
N SER A 176 -1.43 -13.82 -20.98
CA SER A 176 -0.13 -13.36 -21.46
C SER A 176 -0.22 -12.13 -22.37
N GLY A 177 -1.35 -11.98 -23.10
CA GLY A 177 -1.61 -10.87 -24.00
C GLY A 177 -2.48 -9.76 -23.40
N THR A 178 -3.26 -9.11 -24.27
CA THR A 178 -4.15 -7.99 -23.94
C THR A 178 -5.49 -8.48 -23.42
N LEU A 179 -6.03 -7.80 -22.39
CA LEU A 179 -7.42 -7.95 -21.96
C LEU A 179 -8.28 -6.83 -22.57
N THR A 180 -9.35 -7.20 -23.27
CA THR A 180 -10.38 -6.28 -23.75
C THR A 180 -11.70 -6.61 -23.08
N ASN A 181 -12.16 -5.76 -22.16
CA ASN A 181 -13.47 -5.88 -21.52
C ASN A 181 -14.45 -4.90 -22.18
N ASN A 182 -15.40 -5.40 -22.98
CA ASN A 182 -16.31 -4.58 -23.75
C ASN A 182 -17.52 -4.09 -22.91
N GLY A 183 -18.30 -3.12 -23.41
CA GLY A 183 -19.31 -2.41 -22.60
C GLY A 183 -20.43 -3.24 -21.99
N GLY A 184 -20.74 -4.42 -22.54
CA GLY A 184 -21.65 -5.41 -21.93
C GLY A 184 -20.95 -6.46 -21.06
N GLY A 185 -19.62 -6.38 -20.98
CA GLY A 185 -18.76 -7.30 -20.26
C GLY A 185 -18.65 -6.98 -18.77
N VAL A 186 -18.88 -7.98 -17.93
CA VAL A 186 -18.50 -7.95 -16.51
C VAL A 186 -17.37 -8.94 -16.31
N PHE A 187 -16.27 -8.45 -15.75
CA PHE A 187 -15.08 -9.23 -15.48
C PHE A 187 -14.72 -9.12 -14.00
N SER A 188 -15.14 -10.11 -13.21
CA SER A 188 -14.86 -10.18 -11.77
C SER A 188 -13.67 -11.12 -11.52
N ILE A 189 -12.68 -10.68 -10.74
CA ILE A 189 -11.41 -11.41 -10.57
C ILE A 189 -10.91 -11.37 -9.12
N GLY A 190 -10.55 -12.54 -8.59
CA GLY A 190 -9.84 -12.69 -7.31
C GLY A 190 -8.35 -12.48 -7.49
N VAL A 191 -7.69 -13.31 -8.31
CA VAL A 191 -6.26 -13.13 -8.63
C VAL A 191 -6.06 -13.06 -10.14
N GLY A 192 -5.57 -11.92 -10.64
CA GLY A 192 -5.38 -11.66 -12.05
C GLY A 192 -3.96 -11.25 -12.40
N SER A 193 -3.45 -11.72 -13.54
CA SER A 193 -2.23 -11.20 -14.16
C SER A 193 -2.43 -11.00 -15.66
N ILE A 194 -2.18 -9.79 -16.15
CA ILE A 194 -2.24 -9.42 -17.56
C ILE A 194 -0.85 -8.99 -18.03
N GLY A 195 -0.29 -9.75 -18.97
CA GLY A 195 1.03 -9.48 -19.55
C GLY A 195 1.03 -8.34 -20.57
N GLY A 196 -0.11 -8.05 -21.20
CA GLY A 196 -0.28 -6.96 -22.16
C GLY A 196 -1.08 -5.77 -21.61
N ASN A 197 -1.73 -5.06 -22.53
CA ASN A 197 -2.55 -3.89 -22.20
C ASN A 197 -3.96 -4.30 -21.72
N VAL A 198 -4.68 -3.36 -21.11
CA VAL A 198 -6.10 -3.49 -20.79
C VAL A 198 -6.90 -2.41 -21.48
N GLN A 199 -7.89 -2.81 -22.27
CA GLN A 199 -8.91 -1.93 -22.83
C GLN A 199 -10.23 -2.17 -22.08
N ASN A 200 -10.64 -1.23 -21.24
CA ASN A 200 -11.85 -1.34 -20.45
C ASN A 200 -12.95 -0.40 -20.94
N ASN A 201 -14.02 -1.00 -21.47
CA ASN A 201 -15.26 -0.37 -21.87
C ASN A 201 -16.44 -0.77 -20.98
N GLY A 202 -16.29 -1.81 -20.15
CA GLY A 202 -17.34 -2.37 -19.29
C GLY A 202 -17.01 -2.25 -17.80
N ASN A 203 -17.37 -3.27 -17.02
CA ASN A 203 -17.09 -3.31 -15.58
C ASN A 203 -16.05 -4.39 -15.27
N ILE A 204 -14.97 -4.00 -14.61
CA ILE A 204 -14.00 -4.91 -13.99
C ILE A 204 -14.19 -4.80 -12.47
N ASN A 205 -14.44 -5.92 -11.80
CA ASN A 205 -14.54 -5.98 -10.34
C ASN A 205 -13.37 -6.78 -9.79
N ILE A 206 -12.54 -6.17 -8.96
CA ILE A 206 -11.40 -6.83 -8.34
C ILE A 206 -11.84 -7.25 -6.94
N HIS A 207 -11.72 -8.54 -6.61
CA HIS A 207 -12.03 -9.15 -5.32
C HIS A 207 -10.75 -9.57 -4.55
N GLY A 208 -9.59 -9.16 -5.05
CA GLY A 208 -8.28 -9.55 -4.53
C GLY A 208 -7.18 -8.73 -5.17
N SER A 209 -6.45 -9.26 -6.16
CA SER A 209 -5.40 -8.51 -6.87
C SER A 209 -5.47 -8.68 -8.38
N LEU A 210 -5.22 -7.60 -9.12
CA LEU A 210 -5.06 -7.58 -10.57
C LEU A 210 -3.75 -6.88 -10.93
N ASN A 211 -2.79 -7.64 -11.43
CA ASN A 211 -1.48 -7.16 -11.88
C ASN A 211 -1.46 -6.97 -13.39
N ILE A 212 -1.08 -5.79 -13.87
CA ILE A 212 -1.08 -5.42 -15.27
C ILE A 212 0.28 -4.87 -15.66
N GLN A 213 0.92 -5.52 -16.62
CA GLN A 213 2.24 -5.12 -17.12
C GLN A 213 2.15 -3.96 -18.11
N GLY A 214 1.10 -3.92 -18.94
CA GLY A 214 0.90 -2.89 -19.97
C GLY A 214 0.13 -1.66 -19.49
N ASP A 215 -0.35 -0.88 -20.46
CA ASP A 215 -1.20 0.29 -20.23
C ASP A 215 -2.66 -0.12 -20.01
N ILE A 216 -3.40 0.67 -19.23
CA ILE A 216 -4.85 0.62 -19.11
C ILE A 216 -5.46 1.83 -19.83
N GLN A 217 -6.39 1.58 -20.74
CA GLN A 217 -7.26 2.57 -21.35
C GLN A 217 -8.71 2.35 -20.87
N MET A 218 -9.24 3.31 -20.11
CA MET A 218 -10.60 3.31 -19.60
C MET A 218 -11.49 4.23 -20.44
N ASN A 219 -12.38 3.69 -21.25
CA ASN A 219 -13.30 4.51 -22.05
C ASN A 219 -14.49 5.03 -21.20
N GLY A 220 -15.14 6.10 -21.65
CA GLY A 220 -16.21 6.75 -20.86
C GLY A 220 -17.33 5.80 -20.48
N GLY A 221 -17.72 5.80 -19.19
CA GLY A 221 -18.73 4.91 -18.63
C GLY A 221 -18.22 3.54 -18.18
N SER A 222 -16.95 3.22 -18.40
CA SER A 222 -16.34 2.00 -17.85
C SER A 222 -15.92 2.17 -16.38
N ASN A 223 -15.89 1.06 -15.64
CA ASN A 223 -15.51 1.04 -14.24
C ASN A 223 -14.45 -0.02 -13.97
N ILE A 224 -13.52 0.31 -13.08
CA ILE A 224 -12.73 -0.68 -12.34
C ILE A 224 -13.08 -0.48 -10.87
N SER A 225 -13.67 -1.50 -10.26
CA SER A 225 -14.27 -1.40 -8.93
C SER A 225 -13.65 -2.39 -7.95
N ALA A 226 -13.59 -2.01 -6.68
CA ALA A 226 -13.60 -2.97 -5.59
C ALA A 226 -14.88 -3.82 -5.69
N GLY A 227 -14.68 -5.14 -5.70
CA GLY A 227 -15.74 -6.14 -5.74
C GLY A 227 -15.94 -6.84 -4.40
N ASP A 228 -14.97 -6.75 -3.49
CA ASP A 228 -15.03 -7.35 -2.16
C ASP A 228 -15.01 -6.27 -1.06
N ASN A 229 -16.00 -6.32 -0.19
CA ASN A 229 -16.17 -5.37 0.92
C ASN A 229 -15.37 -5.78 2.16
N ASP A 230 -15.01 -7.06 2.27
CA ASP A 230 -14.44 -7.66 3.49
C ASP A 230 -12.90 -7.76 3.41
N GLN A 231 -12.31 -7.49 2.24
CA GLN A 231 -10.86 -7.51 2.01
C GLN A 231 -10.41 -6.47 0.98
N PRO A 232 -9.15 -6.01 1.04
CA PRO A 232 -8.59 -5.08 0.06
C PRO A 232 -8.56 -5.61 -1.36
N ASN A 233 -8.82 -4.71 -2.31
CA ASN A 233 -8.79 -4.98 -3.73
C ASN A 233 -7.65 -4.18 -4.37
N TYR A 234 -6.67 -4.85 -4.98
CA TYR A 234 -5.45 -4.24 -5.49
C TYR A 234 -5.44 -4.23 -7.03
N LEU A 235 -5.20 -3.04 -7.60
CA LEU A 235 -4.92 -2.81 -9.00
C LEU A 235 -3.47 -2.37 -9.15
N PHE A 236 -2.59 -3.27 -9.57
CA PHE A 236 -1.20 -2.92 -9.81
C PHE A 236 -0.96 -2.78 -11.32
N VAL A 237 -0.42 -1.65 -11.73
CA VAL A 237 -0.23 -1.26 -13.13
C VAL A 237 1.20 -0.77 -13.31
N ILE A 238 1.93 -1.39 -14.22
CA ILE A 238 3.30 -0.94 -14.55
C ILE A 238 3.25 0.18 -15.60
N GLY A 239 2.43 0.02 -16.63
CA GLY A 239 2.18 1.04 -17.65
C GLY A 239 1.41 2.25 -17.14
N ASN A 240 0.76 2.94 -18.06
CA ASN A 240 -0.06 4.12 -17.78
C ASN A 240 -1.51 3.73 -17.55
N LEU A 241 -2.19 4.46 -16.66
CA LEU A 241 -3.63 4.39 -16.49
C LEU A 241 -4.25 5.65 -17.12
N THR A 242 -5.08 5.51 -18.14
CA THR A 242 -5.60 6.63 -18.95
C THR A 242 -7.09 6.49 -19.25
N GLY A 243 -7.75 7.59 -19.62
CA GLY A 243 -9.12 7.62 -20.12
C GLY A 243 -10.17 8.13 -19.12
N ALA A 244 -11.43 8.16 -19.57
CA ALA A 244 -12.55 8.81 -18.88
C ALA A 244 -13.46 7.89 -18.04
N GLY A 245 -13.07 6.62 -17.88
CA GLY A 245 -13.75 5.71 -16.95
C GLY A 245 -13.44 6.03 -15.48
N CYS A 246 -14.15 5.37 -14.57
CA CYS A 246 -14.04 5.62 -13.12
C CYS A 246 -13.38 4.46 -12.37
N LEU A 247 -12.53 4.79 -11.40
CA LEU A 247 -12.15 3.86 -10.34
C LEU A 247 -13.20 3.95 -9.22
N ASN A 248 -13.62 2.82 -8.65
CA ASN A 248 -14.73 2.79 -7.71
C ASN A 248 -14.44 1.93 -6.48
N GLY A 249 -14.41 2.54 -5.30
CA GLY A 249 -14.30 1.93 -3.99
C GLY A 249 -15.58 2.08 -3.15
N ASN A 250 -16.77 2.20 -3.76
CA ASN A 250 -18.03 2.27 -3.01
C ASN A 250 -18.44 0.92 -2.42
N ASN A 251 -17.96 -0.19 -2.99
CA ASN A 251 -18.22 -1.56 -2.58
C ASN A 251 -16.91 -2.19 -2.08
N GLY A 252 -16.27 -1.57 -1.11
CA GLY A 252 -14.98 -1.98 -0.57
C GLY A 252 -13.82 -1.12 -1.04
N ILE A 253 -12.63 -1.36 -0.49
CA ILE A 253 -11.46 -0.52 -0.73
C ILE A 253 -10.73 -0.95 -2.01
N LEU A 254 -10.46 0.01 -2.89
CA LEU A 254 -9.65 -0.19 -4.10
C LEU A 254 -8.30 0.53 -3.97
N PHE A 255 -7.22 -0.24 -3.88
CA PHE A 255 -5.85 0.25 -3.93
C PHE A 255 -5.33 0.20 -5.36
N THR A 256 -4.68 1.27 -5.83
CA THR A 256 -3.96 1.28 -7.11
C THR A 256 -2.59 1.90 -6.96
N ASN A 257 -1.59 1.48 -7.73
CA ASN A 257 -0.26 2.12 -7.72
C ASN A 257 -0.09 3.23 -8.79
N LYS A 258 -1.16 3.53 -9.54
CA LYS A 258 -1.13 4.51 -10.64
C LYS A 258 -2.30 5.48 -10.59
N PHE A 259 -1.97 6.75 -10.78
CA PHE A 259 -2.93 7.80 -11.11
C PHE A 259 -3.46 7.62 -12.53
N GLN A 260 -4.75 7.93 -12.74
CA GLN A 260 -5.24 8.25 -14.08
C GLN A 260 -4.50 9.50 -14.58
N THR A 261 -3.72 9.39 -15.66
CA THR A 261 -2.86 10.48 -16.15
C THR A 261 -3.57 11.38 -17.16
N SER A 262 -4.76 11.00 -17.63
CA SER A 262 -5.59 11.78 -18.56
C SER A 262 -7.03 11.29 -18.58
N GLY A 263 -8.01 12.18 -18.79
CA GLY A 263 -9.39 11.79 -19.11
C GLY A 263 -10.46 11.99 -18.04
N GLY A 264 -10.14 12.49 -16.84
CA GLY A 264 -11.16 12.97 -15.89
C GLY A 264 -10.97 12.61 -14.41
N ASN A 265 -9.93 11.85 -14.04
CA ASN A 265 -9.62 11.46 -12.65
C ASN A 265 -10.86 11.03 -11.85
N CYS A 266 -11.78 10.29 -12.48
CA CYS A 266 -13.02 9.90 -11.85
C CYS A 266 -12.75 8.82 -10.80
N ARG A 267 -12.99 9.16 -9.53
CA ARG A 267 -12.90 8.23 -8.39
C ARG A 267 -14.13 8.37 -7.53
N ASN A 268 -14.73 7.25 -7.17
CA ASN A 268 -15.89 7.21 -6.26
C ASN A 268 -15.54 6.30 -5.08
N GLY A 269 -15.86 6.74 -3.86
CA GLY A 269 -15.64 5.92 -2.66
C GLY A 269 -14.17 5.75 -2.29
N GLU A 270 -13.86 4.63 -1.63
CA GLU A 270 -12.56 4.35 -1.01
C GLU A 270 -11.52 3.89 -2.05
N VAL A 271 -11.01 4.83 -2.85
CA VAL A 271 -9.95 4.58 -3.83
C VAL A 271 -8.64 5.22 -3.37
N TYR A 272 -7.67 4.40 -2.98
CA TYR A 272 -6.36 4.84 -2.51
C TYR A 272 -5.29 4.61 -3.58
N ILE A 273 -4.40 5.59 -3.74
CA ILE A 273 -3.30 5.47 -4.71
C ILE A 273 -1.97 5.44 -3.98
N GLY A 274 -1.31 4.29 -4.03
CA GLY A 274 0.05 4.17 -3.55
C GLY A 274 1.07 4.61 -4.60
N THR A 275 2.22 5.13 -4.17
CA THR A 275 3.37 5.35 -5.04
C THR A 275 4.41 4.25 -4.79
N GLY A 276 4.68 3.39 -5.78
CA GLY A 276 5.70 2.34 -5.65
C GLY A 276 5.76 1.35 -6.82
N SER A 277 6.96 0.81 -7.07
CA SER A 277 7.24 -0.26 -8.02
C SER A 277 8.00 -1.41 -7.34
N GLY A 278 7.51 -2.64 -7.44
CA GLY A 278 8.23 -3.83 -7.01
C GLY A 278 8.13 -4.14 -5.51
N CYS A 279 8.99 -3.53 -4.69
CA CYS A 279 9.28 -4.01 -3.33
C CYS A 279 8.61 -3.24 -2.19
N LEU A 280 8.49 -1.91 -2.36
CA LEU A 280 7.93 -0.96 -1.40
C LEU A 280 6.66 -0.35 -1.98
N GLU A 281 5.60 -0.43 -1.20
CA GLU A 281 4.32 0.23 -1.40
C GLU A 281 4.15 1.29 -0.31
N ILE A 282 3.77 2.52 -0.69
CA ILE A 282 3.56 3.63 0.24
C ILE A 282 2.09 4.02 0.14
N ILE A 283 1.39 4.08 1.29
CA ILE A 283 -0.03 4.43 1.39
C ILE A 283 -0.15 5.61 2.35
N ASP A 284 -0.73 6.72 1.90
CA ASP A 284 -1.13 7.80 2.79
C ASP A 284 -2.61 7.62 3.17
N LEU A 285 -2.88 7.46 4.47
CA LEU A 285 -4.21 7.35 5.07
C LEU A 285 -4.60 8.71 5.68
N PRO A 286 -5.80 9.24 5.42
CA PRO A 286 -6.28 10.43 6.12
C PRO A 286 -6.50 10.12 7.61
N ALA A 287 -5.87 10.87 8.50
CA ALA A 287 -6.10 10.71 9.93
C ALA A 287 -7.31 11.57 10.36
N PHE A 288 -8.44 10.91 10.62
CA PHE A 288 -9.63 11.56 11.13
C PHE A 288 -9.54 11.72 12.65
N GLU A 289 -9.03 12.87 13.12
CA GLU A 289 -9.45 13.39 14.43
C GLU A 289 -10.49 14.49 14.25
N SER A 290 -11.48 14.48 15.13
CA SER A 290 -12.54 15.48 15.23
C SER A 290 -11.95 16.83 15.68
N GLY A 291 -11.36 17.61 14.78
CA GLY A 291 -10.71 18.86 15.17
C GLY A 291 -10.16 19.79 14.08
N GLY A 292 -10.12 19.39 12.81
CA GLY A 292 -9.70 20.30 11.71
C GLY A 292 -8.18 20.44 11.49
N GLU A 293 -7.35 19.75 12.27
CA GLU A 293 -5.91 19.67 12.00
C GLU A 293 -5.61 18.68 10.86
N GLY A 294 -4.78 19.11 9.91
CA GLY A 294 -4.40 18.33 8.72
C GLY A 294 -3.44 17.20 9.05
N PHE A 295 -3.92 16.11 9.65
CA PHE A 295 -3.11 14.92 9.92
C PHE A 295 -3.26 13.88 8.83
N PHE A 296 -2.20 13.11 8.61
CA PHE A 296 -2.27 11.88 7.81
C PHE A 296 -1.29 10.86 8.36
N GLU A 297 -1.54 9.59 8.06
CA GLU A 297 -0.62 8.50 8.39
C GLU A 297 -0.03 7.97 7.10
N ARG A 298 1.28 7.77 7.09
CA ARG A 298 1.98 7.13 5.98
C ARG A 298 2.35 5.72 6.37
N VAL A 299 1.91 4.76 5.57
CA VAL A 299 2.19 3.34 5.72
C VAL A 299 3.18 2.91 4.63
N TYR A 300 4.32 2.38 5.05
CA TYR A 300 5.33 1.79 4.19
C TYR A 300 5.23 0.27 4.29
N ILE A 301 4.90 -0.39 3.20
CA ILE A 301 4.71 -1.84 3.12
C ILE A 301 5.82 -2.45 2.27
N PHE A 302 6.64 -3.30 2.86
CA PHE A 302 7.72 -4.02 2.21
C PHE A 302 7.34 -5.49 2.00
N ARG A 303 7.29 -5.91 0.73
CA ARG A 303 6.96 -7.29 0.32
C ARG A 303 8.20 -8.08 -0.13
N CYS A 304 9.36 -7.43 -0.15
CA CYS A 304 10.63 -8.04 -0.52
C CYS A 304 11.78 -7.40 0.27
N SER A 305 12.97 -8.00 0.23
CA SER A 305 14.14 -7.45 0.91
C SER A 305 14.73 -6.28 0.12
N THR A 306 15.03 -5.17 0.79
CA THR A 306 15.63 -3.97 0.17
C THR A 306 16.42 -3.15 1.19
N GLY A 307 17.32 -2.29 0.70
CA GLY A 307 17.76 -1.13 1.49
C GLY A 307 16.67 -0.05 1.44
N TRP A 308 16.36 0.55 2.58
CA TRP A 308 15.42 1.66 2.67
C TRP A 308 16.12 2.86 3.29
N VAL A 309 16.10 3.98 2.57
CA VAL A 309 16.40 5.27 3.19
C VAL A 309 15.11 5.72 3.85
N ILE A 310 15.07 5.77 5.18
CA ILE A 310 13.88 6.23 5.89
C ILE A 310 13.66 7.69 5.50
N PRO A 311 12.62 8.02 4.72
CA PRO A 311 12.40 9.38 4.25
C PRO A 311 12.09 10.25 5.46
N GLY A 312 12.78 11.37 5.58
CA GLY A 312 12.37 12.41 6.51
C GLY A 312 10.99 12.95 6.15
N PRO A 313 10.33 13.66 7.08
CA PRO A 313 9.16 14.46 6.73
C PRO A 313 9.50 15.43 5.57
N ASN A 314 8.52 15.70 4.71
CA ASN A 314 8.62 16.81 3.76
C ASN A 314 8.68 18.16 4.50
N ASP A 315 9.01 19.23 3.80
CA ASP A 315 9.15 20.57 4.40
C ASP A 315 7.86 21.08 5.07
N ASP A 316 6.70 20.53 4.68
CA ASP A 316 5.36 20.79 5.19
C ASP A 316 4.83 19.71 6.17
N GLU A 317 5.66 18.75 6.56
CA GLU A 317 5.26 17.63 7.43
C GLU A 317 6.05 17.67 8.76
N GLU A 318 5.41 17.27 9.85
CA GLU A 318 6.08 16.99 11.13
C GLU A 318 5.63 15.61 11.66
N PRO A 319 6.56 14.68 11.99
CA PRO A 319 6.20 13.42 12.62
C PRO A 319 5.61 13.70 14.00
N LEU A 320 4.37 13.29 14.22
CA LEU A 320 3.67 13.56 15.48
C LEU A 320 4.00 12.59 16.60
N ASP A 321 4.26 11.34 16.23
CA ASP A 321 4.40 10.22 17.17
C ASP A 321 5.50 9.26 16.69
N GLU A 322 5.82 8.27 17.51
CA GLU A 322 6.64 7.13 17.13
C GLU A 322 5.89 6.23 16.13
N ALA A 323 6.62 5.50 15.28
CA ALA A 323 6.02 4.67 14.26
C ALA A 323 5.51 3.34 14.84
N GLN A 324 4.40 2.84 14.30
CA GLN A 324 4.00 1.45 14.49
C GLN A 324 4.76 0.56 13.52
N LEU A 325 5.15 -0.62 13.99
CA LEU A 325 5.90 -1.60 13.21
C LEU A 325 5.26 -2.98 13.30
N LEU A 326 5.07 -3.63 12.16
CA LEU A 326 4.74 -5.04 12.06
C LEU A 326 5.82 -5.75 11.24
N ILE A 327 6.43 -6.78 11.80
CA ILE A 327 7.39 -7.66 11.10
C ILE A 327 6.82 -9.07 11.13
N VAL A 328 6.66 -9.65 9.95
CA VAL A 328 6.19 -11.03 9.78
C VAL A 328 7.20 -11.81 8.93
N ALA A 329 7.64 -12.97 9.42
CA ALA A 329 8.53 -13.86 8.68
C ALA A 329 7.79 -14.66 7.59
N GLY A 330 8.53 -15.28 6.68
CA GLY A 330 7.94 -16.20 5.70
C GLY A 330 7.33 -17.43 6.38
N GLY A 331 6.20 -17.92 5.87
CA GLY A 331 5.59 -19.17 6.34
C GLY A 331 6.33 -20.39 5.82
N GLY A 332 6.22 -21.52 6.52
CA GLY A 332 6.76 -22.81 6.09
C GLY A 332 5.88 -23.50 5.05
N GLY A 333 6.50 -24.32 4.20
CA GLY A 333 5.80 -25.15 3.22
C GLY A 333 5.11 -26.37 3.85
N GLY A 334 4.05 -26.85 3.22
CA GLY A 334 3.37 -28.08 3.63
C GLY A 334 4.18 -29.35 3.36
N GLY A 335 3.94 -30.40 4.13
CA GLY A 335 4.52 -31.72 3.92
C GLY A 335 3.76 -32.54 2.85
N ARG A 336 4.36 -33.66 2.44
CA ARG A 336 3.75 -34.58 1.47
C ARG A 336 3.65 -36.01 1.97
N GLY A 337 2.47 -36.60 1.75
CA GLY A 337 2.17 -37.99 2.03
C GLY A 337 0.78 -38.19 2.63
N THR A 338 0.39 -39.45 2.79
CA THR A 338 -0.98 -39.87 3.12
C THR A 338 -1.49 -39.41 4.50
N SER A 339 -0.61 -38.85 5.33
CA SER A 339 -0.93 -38.18 6.60
C SER A 339 0.18 -37.17 6.92
N ALA A 340 0.50 -36.30 5.95
CA ALA A 340 1.51 -35.27 6.10
C ALA A 340 1.02 -34.06 6.90
N GLY A 341 1.95 -33.33 7.52
CA GLY A 341 1.64 -32.17 8.34
C GLY A 341 1.66 -30.85 7.56
N GLY A 342 0.86 -29.88 8.00
CA GLY A 342 0.81 -28.54 7.41
C GLY A 342 2.07 -27.71 7.73
N GLY A 343 2.34 -26.68 6.93
CA GLY A 343 3.43 -25.73 7.21
C GLY A 343 3.07 -24.76 8.34
N GLY A 344 4.03 -24.45 9.20
CA GLY A 344 3.89 -23.46 10.27
C GLY A 344 3.92 -22.04 9.72
N ALA A 345 3.28 -21.11 10.41
CA ALA A 345 3.38 -19.68 10.09
C ALA A 345 4.75 -19.09 10.43
N GLY A 346 5.10 -17.97 9.79
CA GLY A 346 6.24 -17.15 10.19
C GLY A 346 6.05 -16.53 11.58
N GLY A 347 7.14 -16.19 12.25
CA GLY A 347 7.09 -15.43 13.50
C GLY A 347 6.59 -14.00 13.25
N VAL A 348 5.97 -13.40 14.28
CA VAL A 348 5.43 -12.03 14.21
C VAL A 348 5.94 -11.17 15.37
N ILE A 349 6.37 -9.95 15.06
CA ILE A 349 6.57 -8.87 16.03
C ILE A 349 5.66 -7.72 15.65
N TYR A 350 4.98 -7.16 16.64
CA TYR A 350 4.25 -5.90 16.51
C TYR A 350 4.72 -4.94 17.60
N ILE A 351 5.19 -3.77 17.21
CA ILE A 351 5.62 -2.70 18.10
C ILE A 351 4.70 -1.50 17.86
N PRO A 352 3.97 -1.04 18.88
CA PRO A 352 3.05 0.08 18.73
C PRO A 352 3.76 1.45 18.70
N SER A 353 5.05 1.51 19.06
CA SER A 353 5.80 2.75 19.28
C SER A 353 7.30 2.47 19.06
N GLU A 354 7.84 2.89 17.91
CA GLU A 354 9.25 2.73 17.52
C GLU A 354 9.79 4.03 16.90
N LEU A 355 10.95 4.49 17.39
CA LEU A 355 11.61 5.69 16.86
C LEU A 355 12.29 5.40 15.52
N LEU A 356 11.90 6.12 14.47
CA LEU A 356 12.52 5.99 13.15
C LEU A 356 13.77 6.88 13.00
N PRO A 357 14.94 6.32 12.63
CA PRO A 357 16.13 7.10 12.33
C PRO A 357 16.05 7.74 10.93
N PHE A 358 15.29 8.83 10.79
CA PHE A 358 15.11 9.56 9.53
C PHE A 358 16.43 9.89 8.82
N GLY A 359 16.44 9.78 7.49
CA GLY A 359 17.61 10.01 6.64
C GLY A 359 18.67 8.90 6.69
N THR A 360 18.48 7.88 7.53
CA THR A 360 19.40 6.74 7.63
C THR A 360 19.01 5.63 6.67
N VAL A 361 20.00 4.99 6.05
CA VAL A 361 19.80 3.78 5.26
C VAL A 361 19.75 2.58 6.18
N VAL A 362 18.62 1.89 6.21
CA VAL A 362 18.40 0.68 7.01
C VAL A 362 18.09 -0.51 6.11
N PRO A 363 18.59 -1.72 6.43
CA PRO A 363 18.19 -2.92 5.73
C PRO A 363 16.76 -3.32 6.17
N VAL A 364 15.91 -3.61 5.19
CA VAL A 364 14.63 -4.29 5.38
C VAL A 364 14.77 -5.68 4.80
N ILE A 365 14.66 -6.71 5.65
CA ILE A 365 14.71 -8.10 5.21
C ILE A 365 13.32 -8.68 5.32
N VAL A 366 12.78 -9.14 4.18
CA VAL A 366 11.52 -9.87 4.09
C VAL A 366 11.83 -11.32 3.74
N GLY A 367 11.42 -12.22 4.63
CA GLY A 367 11.62 -13.66 4.49
C GLY A 367 10.74 -14.26 3.41
N GLY A 368 11.34 -15.02 2.49
CA GLY A 368 10.60 -15.78 1.48
C GLY A 368 9.79 -16.92 2.11
N GLY A 369 8.65 -17.25 1.50
CA GLY A 369 7.87 -18.43 1.88
C GLY A 369 8.61 -19.73 1.58
N GLY A 370 8.50 -20.71 2.48
CA GLY A 370 9.07 -22.03 2.33
C GLY A 370 8.37 -22.83 1.24
N ALA A 371 9.14 -23.47 0.36
CA ALA A 371 8.59 -24.33 -0.68
C ALA A 371 7.88 -25.56 -0.08
N GLY A 372 6.67 -25.85 -0.55
CA GLY A 372 5.95 -27.06 -0.23
C GLY A 372 6.65 -28.29 -0.79
N SER A 373 6.55 -29.42 -0.08
CA SER A 373 7.21 -30.65 -0.49
C SER A 373 6.66 -31.21 -1.80
N THR A 374 7.56 -31.57 -2.71
CA THR A 374 7.25 -32.18 -4.02
C THR A 374 7.35 -33.71 -4.01
N ASN A 375 7.81 -34.32 -2.91
CA ASN A 375 7.92 -35.78 -2.77
C ASN A 375 7.87 -36.20 -1.30
N THR A 376 7.55 -37.46 -1.01
CA THR A 376 7.44 -37.95 0.37
C THR A 376 8.78 -38.01 1.12
N ASN A 377 9.90 -37.82 0.44
CA ASN A 377 11.27 -37.92 0.97
C ASN A 377 11.86 -36.56 1.35
N ALA A 378 11.02 -35.52 1.42
CA ALA A 378 11.39 -34.21 1.92
C ALA A 378 10.25 -33.66 2.76
N ARG A 379 10.57 -33.02 3.89
CA ARG A 379 9.62 -32.15 4.61
C ARG A 379 9.27 -30.95 3.71
N GLY A 380 8.23 -30.20 4.07
CA GLY A 380 8.14 -28.83 3.60
C GLY A 380 9.41 -28.06 3.96
N SER A 381 9.78 -27.06 3.16
CA SER A 381 10.91 -26.19 3.49
C SER A 381 10.47 -25.16 4.53
N ASP A 382 11.41 -24.75 5.38
CA ASP A 382 11.17 -23.66 6.33
C ASP A 382 11.05 -22.32 5.58
N GLY A 383 10.29 -21.40 6.15
CA GLY A 383 10.25 -20.01 5.68
C GLY A 383 11.54 -19.27 6.02
N GLY A 384 11.80 -18.18 5.29
CA GLY A 384 12.87 -17.25 5.60
C GLY A 384 12.52 -16.34 6.78
N LEU A 385 13.54 -15.91 7.52
CA LEU A 385 13.40 -14.86 8.54
C LEU A 385 13.07 -13.50 7.92
N SER A 386 12.44 -12.64 8.70
CA SER A 386 12.30 -11.20 8.39
C SER A 386 12.99 -10.39 9.47
N SER A 387 13.56 -9.23 9.11
CA SER A 387 14.16 -8.32 10.08
C SER A 387 14.07 -6.86 9.65
N PHE A 388 13.95 -6.00 10.65
CA PHE A 388 13.93 -4.55 10.48
C PHE A 388 14.41 -3.88 11.78
N LEU A 389 15.25 -2.85 11.69
CA LEU A 389 15.85 -2.15 12.84
C LEU A 389 16.51 -3.08 13.89
N GLY A 390 17.09 -4.20 13.45
CA GLY A 390 17.73 -5.19 14.33
C GLY A 390 16.76 -6.16 15.01
N LEU A 391 15.45 -5.95 14.88
CA LEU A 391 14.42 -6.88 15.30
C LEU A 391 14.33 -8.00 14.27
N THR A 392 14.36 -9.25 14.72
CA THR A 392 14.37 -10.43 13.84
C THR A 392 13.30 -11.41 14.27
N VAL A 393 12.57 -11.97 13.29
CA VAL A 393 11.61 -13.07 13.47
C VAL A 393 11.95 -14.23 12.55
N ASP A 394 11.92 -15.43 13.10
CA ASP A 394 12.21 -16.66 12.35
C ASP A 394 11.06 -17.04 11.42
N GLY A 395 11.41 -17.61 10.27
CA GLY A 395 10.43 -18.17 9.35
C GLY A 395 9.75 -19.43 9.90
N GLY A 396 8.58 -19.75 9.37
CA GLY A 396 7.77 -20.86 9.82
C GLY A 396 8.38 -22.22 9.49
N GLY A 397 8.18 -23.18 10.37
CA GLY A 397 8.69 -24.54 10.18
C GLY A 397 7.94 -25.31 9.10
N GLY A 398 8.65 -26.04 8.27
CA GLY A 398 8.09 -26.92 7.26
C GLY A 398 7.33 -28.13 7.82
N GLY A 399 6.25 -28.52 7.14
CA GLY A 399 5.39 -29.64 7.52
C GLY A 399 6.07 -31.00 7.33
N GLY A 400 5.80 -31.93 8.25
CA GLY A 400 6.33 -33.30 8.22
C GLY A 400 5.82 -34.11 7.03
N SER A 401 6.63 -35.04 6.55
CA SER A 401 6.28 -35.96 5.45
C SER A 401 6.27 -37.41 5.92
N THR A 402 5.51 -38.28 5.24
CA THR A 402 5.22 -39.62 5.76
C THR A 402 6.39 -40.61 5.71
N ASN A 403 7.49 -40.29 5.02
CA ASN A 403 8.68 -41.16 5.01
C ASN A 403 9.36 -41.21 6.40
N SER A 404 9.95 -42.35 6.74
CA SER A 404 10.69 -42.56 8.00
C SER A 404 11.80 -41.52 8.18
N GLY A 405 11.87 -40.91 9.37
CA GLY A 405 12.85 -39.86 9.70
C GLY A 405 12.41 -38.44 9.35
N LEU A 406 11.38 -38.26 8.52
CA LEU A 406 10.91 -36.94 8.08
C LEU A 406 9.54 -36.57 8.65
N ARG A 407 9.04 -37.35 9.61
CA ARG A 407 7.67 -37.24 10.12
C ARG A 407 7.47 -36.10 11.12
N THR A 408 8.49 -35.75 11.89
CA THR A 408 8.38 -34.60 12.80
C THR A 408 8.31 -33.32 11.98
N GLY A 409 7.41 -32.39 12.33
CA GLY A 409 7.44 -31.06 11.74
C GLY A 409 8.74 -30.33 12.10
N ASN A 410 9.19 -29.42 11.24
CA ASN A 410 10.32 -28.55 11.57
C ASN A 410 9.89 -27.47 12.56
N SER A 411 10.81 -27.08 13.44
CA SER A 411 10.62 -25.92 14.31
C SER A 411 10.91 -24.64 13.53
N GLY A 412 10.30 -23.53 13.92
CA GLY A 412 10.44 -22.23 13.27
C GLY A 412 9.73 -21.16 14.08
N GLY A 413 9.49 -19.98 13.50
CA GLY A 413 8.69 -18.92 14.13
C GLY A 413 7.40 -19.47 14.71
N SER A 414 6.62 -20.19 13.88
CA SER A 414 5.68 -21.22 14.34
C SER A 414 6.08 -22.60 13.81
N GLY A 415 5.77 -23.65 14.56
CA GLY A 415 6.15 -25.01 14.21
C GLY A 415 5.32 -25.63 13.08
N GLY A 416 5.95 -26.40 12.20
CA GLY A 416 5.24 -27.22 11.20
C GLY A 416 4.50 -28.40 11.84
N GLY A 417 3.42 -28.87 11.23
CA GLY A 417 2.67 -30.03 11.71
C GLY A 417 3.44 -31.34 11.54
N GLY A 418 3.23 -32.29 12.45
CA GLY A 418 3.78 -33.64 12.36
C GLY A 418 3.02 -34.53 11.37
N ALA A 419 3.67 -35.58 10.87
CA ALA A 419 3.10 -36.58 9.98
C ALA A 419 3.01 -37.96 10.64
N ALA A 420 2.22 -38.85 10.07
CA ALA A 420 2.12 -40.25 10.49
C ALA A 420 2.27 -41.21 9.30
N SER A 421 2.77 -42.42 9.54
CA SER A 421 2.86 -43.47 8.51
C SER A 421 2.21 -44.79 8.94
N ASN A 422 1.98 -45.65 7.95
CA ASN A 422 1.56 -47.04 8.18
C ASN A 422 2.69 -47.97 8.65
N ASP A 423 3.95 -47.53 8.58
CA ASP A 423 5.09 -48.41 8.84
C ASP A 423 5.29 -48.72 10.33
N ILE A 424 4.73 -47.89 11.23
CA ILE A 424 4.87 -48.03 12.68
C ILE A 424 3.48 -48.06 13.34
N ARG A 425 3.16 -49.09 14.13
CA ARG A 425 1.89 -49.16 14.89
C ARG A 425 1.95 -48.13 16.04
N ASN A 426 0.86 -47.39 16.25
CA ASN A 426 0.79 -46.29 17.22
C ASN A 426 1.89 -45.22 17.01
N ASP A 427 2.00 -44.75 15.75
CA ASP A 427 2.92 -43.68 15.36
C ASP A 427 2.39 -42.33 15.87
N SER A 428 3.17 -41.62 16.68
CA SER A 428 2.88 -40.25 17.11
C SER A 428 4.14 -39.42 16.93
N ASN A 429 4.12 -38.53 15.95
CA ASN A 429 5.25 -37.66 15.65
C ASN A 429 4.88 -36.22 15.98
N PRO A 430 5.67 -35.55 16.82
CA PRO A 430 5.37 -34.17 17.21
C PRO A 430 5.45 -33.24 16.00
N GLY A 431 4.63 -32.18 16.04
CA GLY A 431 4.91 -30.99 15.26
C GLY A 431 6.19 -30.30 15.74
N GLY A 432 6.67 -29.35 14.95
CA GLY A 432 7.78 -28.50 15.34
C GLY A 432 7.42 -27.60 16.52
N SER A 433 8.43 -27.15 17.25
CA SER A 433 8.27 -26.15 18.29
C SER A 433 8.28 -24.74 17.70
N ALA A 434 7.55 -23.81 18.32
CA ALA A 434 7.74 -22.39 18.10
C ALA A 434 9.06 -21.96 18.75
N LEU A 435 9.91 -21.29 17.98
CA LEU A 435 11.24 -20.83 18.41
C LEU A 435 11.24 -19.41 18.99
N GLY A 436 10.06 -18.83 19.24
CA GLY A 436 9.79 -17.53 19.87
C GLY A 436 11.02 -16.62 20.07
N GLY A 437 11.16 -15.60 19.23
CA GLY A 437 12.27 -14.66 19.29
C GLY A 437 12.37 -14.01 20.67
N SER A 438 13.47 -14.28 21.39
CA SER A 438 13.79 -13.60 22.65
C SER A 438 14.45 -12.28 22.32
N ILE A 439 13.76 -11.17 22.61
CA ILE A 439 14.34 -9.83 22.62
C ILE A 439 14.17 -9.31 24.05
N GLU A 440 15.25 -8.82 24.65
CA GLU A 440 15.17 -8.16 25.95
C GLU A 440 14.22 -6.95 25.85
N ASN A 441 13.17 -6.92 26.68
CA ASN A 441 12.22 -5.81 26.87
C ASN A 441 11.18 -5.53 25.75
N ILE A 442 11.01 -6.42 24.76
CA ILE A 442 9.89 -6.36 23.80
C ILE A 442 9.20 -7.73 23.82
N SER A 443 7.85 -7.77 23.79
CA SER A 443 7.09 -9.04 23.79
C SER A 443 7.71 -10.06 22.83
N PRO A 444 8.00 -11.30 23.28
CA PRO A 444 8.69 -12.29 22.45
C PRO A 444 7.93 -12.52 21.14
N GLY A 445 8.67 -12.76 20.06
CA GLY A 445 8.07 -13.01 18.74
C GLY A 445 6.96 -14.06 18.85
N LEU A 446 5.77 -13.73 18.36
CA LEU A 446 4.58 -14.57 18.48
C LEU A 446 4.69 -15.76 17.54
N GLY A 447 4.33 -16.94 18.06
CA GLY A 447 4.40 -18.20 17.35
C GLY A 447 3.94 -19.35 18.22
N SER A 448 3.34 -20.36 17.60
CA SER A 448 2.84 -21.54 18.31
C SER A 448 3.36 -22.85 17.72
N ASN A 449 3.31 -23.91 18.51
CA ASN A 449 3.75 -25.23 18.08
C ASN A 449 2.85 -25.79 16.98
N GLY A 450 3.42 -26.65 16.13
CA GLY A 450 2.64 -27.46 15.20
C GLY A 450 1.93 -28.61 15.94
N GLY A 451 0.78 -29.03 15.41
CA GLY A 451 0.04 -30.19 15.91
C GLY A 451 0.78 -31.48 15.61
N THR A 452 0.54 -32.50 16.42
CA THR A 452 1.13 -33.83 16.27
C THR A 452 0.44 -34.63 15.16
N GLY A 453 1.23 -35.38 14.39
CA GLY A 453 0.70 -36.38 13.48
C GLY A 453 0.50 -37.68 14.25
N ASN A 454 -0.73 -38.21 14.25
CA ASN A 454 -1.08 -39.39 15.05
C ASN A 454 -1.65 -40.53 14.22
N ARG A 455 -1.32 -41.75 14.64
CA ARG A 455 -1.97 -43.02 14.25
C ARG A 455 -2.48 -43.72 15.50
N ALA A 456 -3.79 -43.99 15.58
CA ALA A 456 -4.39 -44.65 16.74
C ALA A 456 -5.29 -45.83 16.35
N GLY A 457 -5.17 -46.96 17.09
CA GLY A 457 -6.05 -48.13 17.00
C GLY A 457 -5.70 -49.16 15.92
N ASN A 458 -6.50 -50.24 15.86
CA ASN A 458 -6.29 -51.40 14.97
C ASN A 458 -6.73 -51.18 13.50
N SER A 459 -7.32 -50.03 13.16
CA SER A 459 -7.99 -49.77 11.87
C SER A 459 -7.24 -48.85 10.91
N ASN A 460 -5.92 -48.66 11.07
CA ASN A 460 -5.09 -47.77 10.24
C ASN A 460 -5.56 -46.30 10.21
N ASN A 461 -6.23 -45.82 11.26
CA ASN A 461 -6.67 -44.44 11.35
C ASN A 461 -5.45 -43.53 11.58
N ARG A 462 -5.19 -42.62 10.64
CA ARG A 462 -4.06 -41.70 10.67
C ARG A 462 -4.43 -40.31 10.15
N GLY A 463 -3.85 -39.29 10.78
CA GLY A 463 -3.95 -37.89 10.40
C GLY A 463 -2.65 -37.15 10.68
N GLY A 464 -2.24 -36.28 9.77
CA GLY A 464 -1.16 -35.32 10.00
C GLY A 464 -1.65 -34.13 10.80
N GLY A 465 -0.80 -33.55 11.63
CA GLY A 465 -1.11 -32.35 12.41
C GLY A 465 -1.12 -31.08 11.54
N GLY A 466 -1.86 -30.07 11.99
CA GLY A 466 -1.83 -28.73 11.42
C GLY A 466 -0.54 -27.99 11.78
N GLY A 467 -0.12 -27.04 10.96
CA GLY A 467 0.95 -26.12 11.31
C GLY A 467 0.49 -25.11 12.36
N GLY A 468 1.40 -24.67 13.23
CA GLY A 468 1.12 -23.62 14.21
C GLY A 468 0.89 -22.27 13.55
N GLY A 469 -0.02 -21.47 14.12
CA GLY A 469 -0.17 -20.06 13.79
C GLY A 469 0.50 -19.17 14.85
N SER A 470 0.47 -17.86 14.62
CA SER A 470 1.01 -16.87 15.58
C SER A 470 0.20 -16.80 16.89
N VAL A 471 -1.08 -17.19 16.89
CA VAL A 471 -1.97 -17.07 18.07
C VAL A 471 -2.25 -18.41 18.75
N THR A 472 -2.46 -19.48 17.98
CA THR A 472 -2.73 -20.81 18.54
C THR A 472 -1.88 -21.88 17.89
N ALA A 473 -1.65 -22.97 18.62
CA ALA A 473 -1.06 -24.18 18.06
C ALA A 473 -1.93 -24.73 16.92
N GLY A 474 -1.30 -25.50 16.03
CA GLY A 474 -2.02 -26.31 15.06
C GLY A 474 -2.67 -27.50 15.76
N ASP A 475 -3.82 -27.94 15.27
CA ASP A 475 -4.52 -29.07 15.85
C ASP A 475 -3.79 -30.38 15.54
N ASP A 476 -3.88 -31.32 16.48
CA ASP A 476 -3.36 -32.66 16.29
C ASP A 476 -4.22 -33.42 15.26
N GLY A 477 -3.57 -34.29 14.49
CA GLY A 477 -4.29 -35.27 13.67
C GLY A 477 -5.10 -36.21 14.57
N SER A 478 -6.37 -36.46 14.23
CA SER A 478 -7.29 -37.27 15.04
C SER A 478 -8.02 -38.31 14.19
N GLY A 479 -7.77 -39.60 14.47
CA GLY A 479 -8.36 -40.67 13.68
C GLY A 479 -7.95 -40.58 12.21
N ASN A 480 -8.92 -40.44 11.29
CA ASN A 480 -8.66 -40.23 9.86
C ASN A 480 -8.64 -38.75 9.46
N ASN A 481 -8.72 -37.82 10.40
CA ASN A 481 -8.83 -36.40 10.12
C ASN A 481 -7.47 -35.73 10.28
N GLY A 482 -7.10 -34.91 9.30
CA GLY A 482 -5.96 -34.01 9.41
C GLY A 482 -6.28 -32.89 10.39
N GLY A 483 -5.26 -32.40 11.08
CA GLY A 483 -5.38 -31.27 12.00
C GLY A 483 -5.47 -29.94 11.23
N ASP A 484 -6.31 -29.03 11.74
CA ASP A 484 -6.43 -27.67 11.23
C ASP A 484 -5.21 -26.82 11.62
N GLY A 485 -4.87 -25.86 10.77
CA GLY A 485 -3.81 -24.90 11.03
C GLY A 485 -4.18 -23.94 12.16
N GLY A 486 -3.19 -23.59 12.97
CA GLY A 486 -3.35 -22.64 14.07
C GLY A 486 -3.69 -21.23 13.59
N ARG A 487 -4.32 -20.45 14.47
CA ARG A 487 -4.83 -19.11 14.13
C ARG A 487 -3.72 -18.08 13.92
N GLY A 488 -3.96 -17.19 12.97
CA GLY A 488 -3.15 -16.01 12.73
C GLY A 488 -3.57 -14.82 13.59
N ILE A 489 -2.76 -13.78 13.61
CA ILE A 489 -3.01 -12.53 14.34
C ILE A 489 -3.66 -11.50 13.43
N VAL A 490 -4.70 -10.85 13.91
CA VAL A 490 -5.37 -9.76 13.20
C VAL A 490 -4.73 -8.43 13.57
N ARG A 491 -4.35 -7.63 12.58
CA ARG A 491 -3.78 -6.30 12.76
C ARG A 491 -4.35 -5.30 11.77
N ASP A 492 -4.62 -4.11 12.29
CA ASP A 492 -4.99 -2.92 11.54
C ASP A 492 -3.82 -1.94 11.49
N ILE A 493 -2.79 -2.29 10.70
CA ILE A 493 -1.61 -1.44 10.52
C ILE A 493 -1.59 -0.77 9.14
N THR A 494 -2.40 -1.23 8.20
CA THR A 494 -2.52 -0.65 6.86
C THR A 494 -3.80 0.18 6.68
N GLY A 495 -4.54 0.44 7.76
CA GLY A 495 -5.91 0.98 7.72
C GLY A 495 -6.98 -0.10 7.44
N MET A 496 -6.61 -1.38 7.53
CA MET A 496 -7.51 -2.53 7.41
C MET A 496 -7.09 -3.67 8.33
N SER A 497 -8.08 -4.40 8.87
CA SER A 497 -7.86 -5.60 9.65
C SER A 497 -7.45 -6.80 8.79
N ILE A 498 -6.16 -7.10 8.72
CA ILE A 498 -5.60 -8.24 7.99
C ILE A 498 -5.14 -9.34 8.97
N THR A 499 -5.33 -10.60 8.57
CA THR A 499 -4.80 -11.76 9.31
C THR A 499 -3.42 -12.16 8.81
N TYR A 500 -2.44 -12.10 9.71
CA TYR A 500 -1.05 -12.49 9.47
C TYR A 500 -0.69 -13.80 10.18
N ALA A 501 0.24 -14.55 9.59
CA ALA A 501 0.88 -15.71 10.18
C ALA A 501 -0.11 -16.77 10.70
N ALA A 502 -0.97 -17.29 9.81
CA ALA A 502 -1.84 -18.43 10.09
C ALA A 502 -1.18 -19.76 9.65
N GLY A 503 -1.41 -20.85 10.37
CA GLY A 503 -0.85 -22.16 10.05
C GLY A 503 -1.55 -22.88 8.90
N GLY A 504 -0.86 -23.80 8.22
CA GLY A 504 -1.44 -24.65 7.17
C GLY A 504 -2.11 -25.92 7.71
N GLY A 505 -3.08 -26.48 6.99
CA GLY A 505 -3.77 -27.71 7.38
C GLY A 505 -2.98 -29.00 7.07
N GLY A 506 -3.20 -30.05 7.86
CA GLY A 506 -2.62 -31.39 7.69
C GLY A 506 -3.50 -32.35 6.88
N ILE A 507 -2.94 -33.47 6.40
CA ILE A 507 -3.70 -34.48 5.62
C ILE A 507 -4.33 -35.53 6.51
N GLY A 508 -5.59 -35.85 6.24
CA GLY A 508 -6.28 -37.03 6.77
C GLY A 508 -6.87 -37.87 5.65
N ASN A 509 -7.06 -39.17 5.88
CA ASN A 509 -7.77 -40.04 4.92
C ASN A 509 -9.30 -39.85 4.93
N GLY A 510 -9.84 -39.18 5.95
CA GLY A 510 -11.27 -38.92 6.15
C GLY A 510 -11.60 -37.48 5.79
N SER A 511 -11.12 -36.52 6.59
CA SER A 511 -11.13 -35.10 6.25
C SER A 511 -9.72 -34.51 6.23
N ASN A 512 -9.48 -33.58 5.31
CA ASN A 512 -8.25 -32.79 5.29
C ASN A 512 -8.39 -31.61 6.25
N GLY A 513 -7.30 -31.29 6.92
CA GLY A 513 -7.20 -30.11 7.77
C GLY A 513 -7.30 -28.82 6.96
N LEU A 514 -7.97 -27.84 7.53
CA LEU A 514 -8.15 -26.53 6.96
C LEU A 514 -7.00 -25.61 7.39
N GLY A 515 -6.70 -24.59 6.59
CA GLY A 515 -5.78 -23.54 6.98
C GLY A 515 -6.36 -22.66 8.09
N GLY A 516 -5.47 -22.07 8.91
CA GLY A 516 -5.84 -21.21 10.03
C GLY A 516 -6.54 -19.92 9.61
N ILE A 517 -7.33 -19.40 10.55
CA ILE A 517 -8.15 -18.18 10.45
C ILE A 517 -7.63 -17.11 11.42
N GLY A 518 -8.02 -15.85 11.22
CA GLY A 518 -7.68 -14.77 12.16
C GLY A 518 -8.64 -14.67 13.33
N VAL A 519 -9.94 -14.68 13.05
CA VAL A 519 -11.00 -14.50 14.04
C VAL A 519 -11.69 -15.83 14.32
N PRO A 520 -11.96 -16.22 15.58
CA PRO A 520 -12.67 -17.46 15.87
C PRO A 520 -14.07 -17.47 15.23
N GLY A 521 -14.41 -18.55 14.53
CA GLY A 521 -15.74 -18.73 13.94
C GLY A 521 -15.94 -18.16 12.54
N ASP A 522 -14.98 -17.41 12.00
CA ASP A 522 -14.98 -17.00 10.58
C ASP A 522 -14.43 -18.14 9.72
N ALA A 523 -15.34 -18.92 9.11
CA ALA A 523 -14.97 -20.05 8.25
C ALA A 523 -14.52 -19.63 6.84
N THR A 524 -14.69 -18.36 6.47
CA THR A 524 -14.55 -17.83 5.11
C THR A 524 -13.19 -17.19 4.83
N THR A 525 -12.57 -16.53 5.82
CA THR A 525 -11.26 -15.85 5.65
C THR A 525 -10.10 -16.69 6.20
N ARG A 526 -9.63 -17.65 5.39
CA ARG A 526 -8.50 -18.52 5.76
C ARG A 526 -7.19 -18.03 5.15
N SER A 527 -6.32 -17.46 5.97
CA SER A 527 -4.95 -17.08 5.55
C SER A 527 -4.01 -18.29 5.43
N GLY A 528 -4.23 -19.36 6.20
CA GLY A 528 -3.44 -20.59 6.07
C GLY A 528 -3.79 -21.39 4.82
N GLY A 529 -2.85 -22.18 4.31
CA GLY A 529 -3.11 -23.10 3.19
C GLY A 529 -3.93 -24.32 3.62
N ASN A 530 -5.05 -24.60 2.94
CA ASN A 530 -5.82 -25.83 3.14
C ASN A 530 -5.05 -27.06 2.61
N ALA A 531 -5.10 -28.17 3.35
CA ALA A 531 -4.58 -29.43 2.86
C ALA A 531 -5.47 -30.00 1.72
N ASN A 532 -4.85 -30.78 0.83
CA ASN A 532 -5.55 -31.43 -0.28
C ASN A 532 -5.19 -32.92 -0.41
N GLY A 533 -6.20 -33.77 -0.33
CA GLY A 533 -6.08 -35.22 -0.47
C GLY A 533 -5.95 -35.72 -1.92
N SER A 534 -6.08 -34.85 -2.92
CA SER A 534 -5.91 -35.19 -4.34
C SER A 534 -5.37 -34.01 -5.14
N GLY A 535 -4.07 -34.01 -5.45
CA GLY A 535 -3.42 -32.95 -6.22
C GLY A 535 -2.78 -31.86 -5.37
N ALA A 536 -2.35 -30.77 -6.02
CA ALA A 536 -1.66 -29.69 -5.33
C ALA A 536 -2.54 -29.07 -4.23
N SER A 537 -1.95 -28.81 -3.06
CA SER A 537 -2.65 -28.15 -1.95
C SER A 537 -2.48 -26.63 -1.99
N ARG A 538 -3.24 -25.92 -1.17
CA ARG A 538 -3.29 -24.46 -1.21
C ARG A 538 -2.07 -23.85 -0.52
N ASN A 539 -1.51 -22.81 -1.12
CA ASN A 539 -0.47 -22.00 -0.50
C ASN A 539 -1.05 -21.20 0.68
N GLY A 540 -0.17 -20.69 1.54
CA GLY A 540 -0.55 -19.61 2.45
C GLY A 540 -0.97 -18.36 1.66
N LEU A 541 -1.85 -17.54 2.22
CA LEU A 541 -2.29 -16.27 1.64
C LEU A 541 -1.08 -15.36 1.41
N ALA A 542 -0.95 -14.80 0.20
CA ALA A 542 0.21 -14.02 -0.22
C ALA A 542 0.52 -12.86 0.76
N ASP A 543 1.82 -12.65 1.01
CA ASP A 543 2.39 -11.58 1.85
C ASP A 543 1.83 -11.49 3.28
N THR A 544 1.47 -12.65 3.85
CA THR A 544 0.98 -12.74 5.24
C THR A 544 1.87 -13.57 6.15
N GLY A 545 2.93 -14.19 5.63
CA GLY A 545 3.73 -15.16 6.38
C GLY A 545 2.98 -16.44 6.77
N SER A 546 1.82 -16.70 6.17
CA SER A 546 1.01 -17.89 6.50
C SER A 546 1.60 -19.18 5.93
N GLY A 547 1.41 -20.29 6.64
CA GLY A 547 1.92 -21.61 6.27
C GLY A 547 1.12 -22.29 5.16
N GLY A 548 1.80 -23.13 4.37
CA GLY A 548 1.20 -23.88 3.26
C GLY A 548 0.50 -25.17 3.69
N GLY A 549 -0.55 -25.56 2.97
CA GLY A 549 -1.31 -26.79 3.27
C GLY A 549 -0.56 -28.06 2.84
N ALA A 550 -0.74 -29.16 3.56
CA ALA A 550 -0.16 -30.45 3.20
C ALA A 550 -0.88 -31.13 2.02
N THR A 551 -0.24 -32.11 1.36
CA THR A 551 -0.90 -32.92 0.32
C THR A 551 -0.59 -34.41 0.42
N SER A 552 -1.55 -35.25 0.03
CA SER A 552 -1.33 -36.69 -0.13
C SER A 552 -0.67 -37.05 -1.47
N SER A 553 -0.88 -36.22 -2.50
CA SER A 553 -0.50 -36.48 -3.89
C SER A 553 -0.35 -35.16 -4.66
N GLY A 554 0.73 -34.98 -5.43
CA GLY A 554 1.03 -33.67 -6.05
C GLY A 554 1.94 -32.80 -5.19
N THR A 555 2.04 -31.50 -5.46
CA THR A 555 2.94 -30.59 -4.73
C THR A 555 2.24 -29.97 -3.53
N ALA A 556 2.87 -30.01 -2.35
CA ALA A 556 2.29 -29.36 -1.19
C ALA A 556 2.29 -27.82 -1.36
N GLY A 557 1.45 -27.13 -0.59
CA GLY A 557 1.32 -25.69 -0.64
C GLY A 557 2.60 -25.04 -0.13
N ASN A 558 3.04 -23.98 -0.80
CA ASN A 558 4.11 -23.13 -0.34
C ASN A 558 3.62 -22.30 0.86
N GLY A 559 4.52 -22.05 1.81
CA GLY A 559 4.33 -20.95 2.73
C GLY A 559 4.36 -19.62 1.97
N SER A 560 3.71 -18.62 2.54
CA SER A 560 3.67 -17.28 1.99
C SER A 560 4.90 -16.47 2.38
N ASN A 561 5.27 -15.48 1.59
CA ASN A 561 6.31 -14.53 1.97
C ASN A 561 5.89 -13.76 3.22
N GLY A 562 6.89 -13.33 3.98
CA GLY A 562 6.74 -12.39 5.07
C GLY A 562 6.37 -11.00 4.58
N ILE A 563 6.27 -10.07 5.52
CA ILE A 563 5.97 -8.66 5.23
C ILE A 563 6.55 -7.79 6.36
N VAL A 564 7.01 -6.59 6.01
CA VAL A 564 7.37 -5.56 7.00
C VAL A 564 6.53 -4.34 6.73
N ILE A 565 5.90 -3.78 7.76
CA ILE A 565 5.01 -2.63 7.65
C ILE A 565 5.41 -1.61 8.70
N VAL A 566 5.63 -0.37 8.26
CA VAL A 566 5.91 0.79 9.11
C VAL A 566 4.78 1.79 8.91
N ARG A 567 4.08 2.20 9.97
CA ARG A 567 3.03 3.24 9.92
C ARG A 567 3.48 4.42 10.78
N GLN A 568 3.56 5.58 10.17
CA GLN A 568 4.01 6.83 10.80
C GLN A 568 2.93 7.89 10.68
N THR A 569 2.59 8.54 11.78
CA THR A 569 1.65 9.66 11.79
C THR A 569 2.39 10.98 11.56
N PHE A 570 1.86 11.81 10.66
CA PHE A 570 2.36 13.12 10.32
C PHE A 570 1.27 14.19 10.53
N LYS A 571 1.70 15.39 10.91
CA LYS A 571 0.92 16.63 10.86
C LYS A 571 1.39 17.45 9.68
N ILE A 572 0.44 17.92 8.87
CA ILE A 572 0.67 18.94 7.86
C ILE A 572 0.79 20.27 8.59
N LEU A 573 1.90 20.98 8.34
CA LEU A 573 2.12 22.30 8.85
C LEU A 573 1.10 23.27 8.20
N PRO A 574 0.43 24.14 8.98
CA PRO A 574 -0.64 25.02 8.48
C PRO A 574 -0.28 25.95 7.30
N VAL A 575 1.02 26.19 7.05
CA VAL A 575 1.52 26.91 5.86
C VAL A 575 2.77 26.23 5.31
N GLU A 576 2.80 26.03 3.99
CA GLU A 576 3.99 25.67 3.23
C GLU A 576 4.71 26.95 2.78
N TYR A 577 5.98 27.15 3.11
CA TYR A 577 6.74 28.32 2.63
C TYR A 577 7.53 27.98 1.36
N LEU A 578 7.21 28.62 0.23
CA LEU A 578 8.03 28.53 -0.98
C LEU A 578 9.39 29.20 -0.77
N TYR A 579 9.41 30.33 -0.06
CA TYR A 579 10.63 30.99 0.38
C TYR A 579 10.37 31.89 1.60
N PHE A 580 11.43 32.16 2.36
CA PHE A 580 11.46 33.19 3.40
C PHE A 580 12.87 33.75 3.46
N GLU A 581 13.03 35.03 3.10
CA GLU A 581 14.31 35.67 2.85
C GLU A 581 14.33 37.12 3.34
N ALA A 582 15.53 37.63 3.64
CA ALA A 582 15.73 39.00 4.09
C ALA A 582 16.98 39.60 3.43
N ASN A 583 16.84 40.82 2.93
CA ASN A 583 17.90 41.53 2.21
C ASN A 583 18.09 42.94 2.78
N PHE A 584 19.33 43.30 3.10
CA PHE A 584 19.65 44.65 3.58
C PHE A 584 19.78 45.66 2.42
N ARG A 585 18.96 46.70 2.42
CA ARG A 585 18.96 47.79 1.44
C ARG A 585 19.81 48.95 1.96
N ARG A 586 21.01 49.11 1.40
CA ARG A 586 22.03 50.07 1.89
C ARG A 586 21.62 51.53 1.78
N GLU A 587 20.96 51.92 0.69
CA GLU A 587 20.61 53.31 0.39
C GLU A 587 19.60 53.88 1.39
N GLU A 588 18.58 53.09 1.72
CA GLU A 588 17.52 53.46 2.67
C GLU A 588 17.79 53.00 4.10
N ARG A 589 18.86 52.21 4.31
CA ARG A 589 19.20 51.54 5.57
C ARG A 589 18.02 50.79 6.20
N LEU A 590 17.40 49.90 5.41
CA LEU A 590 16.29 49.04 5.86
C LEU A 590 16.55 47.57 5.52
N ALA A 591 15.83 46.68 6.19
CA ALA A 591 15.77 45.27 5.83
C ALA A 591 14.48 45.03 5.04
N GLU A 592 14.59 44.44 3.86
CA GLU A 592 13.48 43.98 3.03
C GLU A 592 13.29 42.48 3.26
N ILE A 593 12.20 42.10 3.93
CA ILE A 593 11.83 40.72 4.23
C ILE A 593 10.76 40.31 3.21
N LYS A 594 10.93 39.14 2.59
CA LYS A 594 9.96 38.57 1.65
C LYS A 594 9.72 37.11 1.95
N TRP A 595 8.47 36.69 1.86
CA TRP A 595 8.12 35.28 1.89
C TRP A 595 6.98 35.01 0.93
N ALA A 596 6.88 33.75 0.53
CA ALA A 596 5.70 33.27 -0.16
C ALA A 596 5.24 31.96 0.46
N THR A 597 3.93 31.81 0.55
CA THR A 597 3.27 30.56 0.94
C THR A 597 2.91 29.79 -0.32
N GLY A 598 3.07 28.47 -0.32
CA GLY A 598 2.58 27.58 -1.38
C GLY A 598 1.10 27.26 -1.16
N LYS A 599 0.75 27.05 0.10
CA LYS A 599 -0.60 26.82 0.61
C LYS A 599 -0.77 27.49 1.97
N GLU A 600 -1.97 27.99 2.25
CA GLU A 600 -2.39 28.48 3.57
C GLU A 600 -3.65 27.76 4.02
N TRP A 601 -3.64 27.29 5.26
CA TRP A 601 -4.76 26.61 5.90
C TRP A 601 -4.99 27.21 7.29
N GLU A 602 -6.21 27.68 7.55
CA GLU A 602 -6.61 28.36 8.80
C GLU A 602 -5.71 29.52 9.29
N ASN A 603 -4.87 30.08 8.42
CA ASN A 603 -3.89 31.09 8.78
C ASN A 603 -4.56 32.44 9.04
N SER A 604 -4.66 32.86 10.30
CA SER A 604 -5.16 34.19 10.64
C SER A 604 -4.15 35.27 10.25
N HIS A 605 -2.90 35.15 10.71
CA HIS A 605 -1.88 36.17 10.47
C HIS A 605 -0.47 35.65 10.75
N PHE A 606 0.51 36.37 10.23
CA PHE A 606 1.91 36.24 10.59
C PHE A 606 2.32 37.35 11.56
N GLU A 607 2.97 37.00 12.67
CA GLU A 607 3.79 37.92 13.45
C GLU A 607 5.23 37.85 12.93
N LEU A 608 5.73 38.93 12.31
CA LEU A 608 7.14 39.05 11.98
C LEU A 608 7.92 39.39 13.26
N GLN A 609 8.82 38.50 13.64
CA GLN A 609 9.63 38.65 14.85
C GLN A 609 11.09 38.92 14.50
N ARG A 610 11.72 39.80 15.29
CA ARG A 610 13.12 40.21 15.14
C ARG A 610 13.89 39.95 16.42
N SER A 611 15.15 39.53 16.29
CA SER A 611 16.10 39.44 17.39
C SER A 611 17.44 40.08 17.01
N MET A 612 18.09 40.71 18.00
CA MET A 612 19.34 41.45 17.82
C MET A 612 20.52 40.71 18.45
N GLY A 613 21.54 40.38 17.65
CA GLY A 613 22.82 39.84 18.13
C GLY A 613 22.81 38.39 18.63
N ASN A 614 21.65 37.80 18.94
CA ASN A 614 21.46 36.39 19.27
C ASN A 614 20.06 35.92 18.84
N VAL A 615 19.67 34.67 19.16
CA VAL A 615 18.35 34.08 18.84
C VAL A 615 17.52 33.75 20.08
N LYS A 616 17.82 34.36 21.24
CA LYS A 616 17.14 34.09 22.51
C LYS A 616 15.98 35.04 22.79
N ASN A 617 16.10 36.31 22.38
CA ASN A 617 15.13 37.36 22.72
C ASN A 617 14.47 37.91 21.46
N TRP A 618 13.20 37.55 21.23
CA TRP A 618 12.45 37.94 20.05
C TRP A 618 11.43 39.03 20.36
N GLU A 619 11.37 40.05 19.51
CA GLU A 619 10.39 41.13 19.53
C GLU A 619 9.48 40.98 18.30
N ALA A 620 8.15 41.00 18.48
CA ALA A 620 7.22 41.11 17.36
C ALA A 620 7.25 42.54 16.82
N ILE A 621 7.66 42.71 15.57
CA ILE A 621 7.83 44.02 14.94
C ILE A 621 6.69 44.37 13.98
N GLU A 622 5.94 43.37 13.50
CA GLU A 622 4.78 43.59 12.65
C GLU A 622 3.78 42.43 12.75
N LYS A 623 2.50 42.73 12.55
CA LYS A 623 1.44 41.75 12.32
C LYS A 623 0.92 41.89 10.89
N ILE A 624 1.04 40.84 10.08
CA ILE A 624 0.61 40.78 8.69
C ILE A 624 -0.54 39.78 8.56
N GLU A 625 -1.73 40.24 8.15
CA GLU A 625 -2.89 39.35 7.95
C GLU A 625 -2.60 38.30 6.86
N GLY A 626 -2.95 37.05 7.15
CA GLY A 626 -2.91 35.96 6.18
C GLY A 626 -4.14 35.96 5.27
N LEU A 627 -4.18 35.06 4.28
CA LEU A 627 -5.39 34.87 3.46
C LEU A 627 -6.43 33.95 4.12
N GLY A 628 -6.10 33.32 5.24
CA GLY A 628 -6.95 32.30 5.88
C GLY A 628 -6.82 30.96 5.17
N TRP A 629 -7.22 30.92 3.89
CA TRP A 629 -7.29 29.70 3.09
C TRP A 629 -6.82 29.98 1.68
N SER A 630 -5.78 29.29 1.21
CA SER A 630 -5.30 29.42 -0.16
C SER A 630 -4.63 28.13 -0.61
N ASP A 631 -5.08 27.55 -1.72
CA ASP A 631 -4.38 26.46 -2.45
C ASP A 631 -3.51 27.01 -3.60
N THR A 632 -3.28 28.33 -3.63
CA THR A 632 -2.42 28.99 -4.61
C THR A 632 -1.33 29.80 -3.94
N PRO A 633 -0.14 29.96 -4.57
CA PRO A 633 0.94 30.72 -3.97
C PRO A 633 0.56 32.17 -3.64
N VAL A 634 0.94 32.64 -2.44
CA VAL A 634 0.70 34.00 -1.97
C VAL A 634 2.03 34.64 -1.60
N GLU A 635 2.31 35.84 -2.11
CA GLU A 635 3.54 36.57 -1.79
C GLU A 635 3.30 37.71 -0.80
N TYR A 636 4.22 37.86 0.13
CA TYR A 636 4.22 38.89 1.16
C TYR A 636 5.57 39.61 1.22
N SER A 637 5.55 40.87 1.67
CA SER A 637 6.77 41.63 1.90
C SER A 637 6.64 42.64 3.02
N TYR A 638 7.74 42.87 3.73
CA TYR A 638 7.84 43.87 4.79
C TYR A 638 9.18 44.62 4.74
N LYS A 639 9.18 45.89 5.15
CA LYS A 639 10.37 46.74 5.22
C LYS A 639 10.63 47.22 6.65
N ASP A 640 11.57 46.58 7.34
CA ASP A 640 12.01 47.01 8.68
C ASP A 640 12.98 48.19 8.55
N LYS A 641 12.50 49.38 8.91
CA LYS A 641 13.26 50.65 8.90
C LYS A 641 13.91 50.97 10.25
N SER A 642 13.66 50.19 11.28
CA SER A 642 14.08 50.45 12.66
C SER A 642 15.37 49.71 13.01
N LEU A 643 16.34 49.74 12.10
CA LEU A 643 17.62 49.04 12.24
C LEU A 643 18.64 49.85 13.05
N PRO A 644 19.40 49.24 13.98
CA PRO A 644 20.32 49.97 14.82
C PRO A 644 21.54 50.52 14.06
N LEU A 645 22.03 51.68 14.51
CA LEU A 645 23.14 52.39 13.87
C LEU A 645 24.52 51.77 14.17
N VAL A 646 24.64 51.06 15.28
CA VAL A 646 25.88 50.37 15.70
C VAL A 646 26.25 49.18 14.81
N GLY A 647 25.35 48.73 13.93
CA GLY A 647 25.56 47.55 13.09
C GLY A 647 25.42 46.24 13.87
N GLY A 648 25.71 45.11 13.22
CA GLY A 648 25.58 43.76 13.81
C GLY A 648 24.84 42.77 12.93
N ILE A 649 24.43 41.64 13.52
CA ILE A 649 23.56 40.65 12.88
C ILE A 649 22.14 40.83 13.43
N VAL A 650 21.17 40.88 12.52
CA VAL A 650 19.74 40.90 12.84
C VAL A 650 19.14 39.59 12.36
N TYR A 651 18.35 38.95 13.21
CA TYR A 651 17.65 37.71 12.93
C TYR A 651 16.16 37.98 12.77
N TYR A 652 15.52 37.29 11.83
CA TYR A 652 14.09 37.34 11.59
C TYR A 652 13.49 35.93 11.59
N ARG A 653 12.26 35.80 12.06
CA ARG A 653 11.40 34.62 11.92
C ARG A 653 9.95 35.05 11.81
N LEU A 654 9.13 34.25 11.16
CA LEU A 654 7.68 34.39 11.18
C LEU A 654 7.14 33.50 12.28
N LYS A 655 6.18 34.02 13.05
CA LYS A 655 5.27 33.20 13.85
C LYS A 655 3.91 33.29 13.18
N GLN A 656 3.53 32.24 12.48
CA GLN A 656 2.18 32.09 11.97
C GLN A 656 1.23 31.85 13.13
N VAL A 657 0.04 32.44 13.08
CA VAL A 657 -1.04 32.26 14.06
C VAL A 657 -2.32 31.89 13.32
N ASP A 658 -2.94 30.80 13.73
CA ASP A 658 -4.16 30.27 13.11
C ASP A 658 -5.42 30.88 13.75
N PHE A 659 -6.59 30.69 13.14
CA PHE A 659 -7.86 31.23 13.67
C PHE A 659 -8.24 30.67 15.04
N ASN A 660 -7.79 29.46 15.37
CA ASN A 660 -8.00 28.81 16.67
C ASN A 660 -7.00 29.31 17.74
N GLY A 661 -5.99 30.10 17.36
CA GLY A 661 -4.96 30.64 18.24
C GLY A 661 -3.66 29.83 18.33
N ASP A 662 -3.59 28.68 17.66
CA ASP A 662 -2.34 27.92 17.53
C ASP A 662 -1.31 28.69 16.72
N SER A 663 -0.02 28.37 16.92
CA SER A 663 1.04 29.10 16.25
C SER A 663 2.26 28.26 15.92
N HIS A 664 2.84 28.53 14.74
CA HIS A 664 3.99 27.82 14.20
C HIS A 664 5.10 28.80 13.83
N LEU A 665 6.35 28.42 14.10
CA LEU A 665 7.52 29.25 13.82
C LEU A 665 8.18 28.81 12.51
N SER A 666 8.55 29.79 11.67
CA SER A 666 9.39 29.52 10.50
C SER A 666 10.84 29.23 10.91
N LYS A 667 11.64 28.80 9.92
CA LYS A 667 13.11 28.90 10.01
C LYS A 667 13.56 30.32 10.34
N VAL A 668 14.71 30.44 11.00
CA VAL A 668 15.34 31.73 11.30
C VAL A 668 16.24 32.14 10.13
N ILE A 669 16.08 33.38 9.68
CA ILE A 669 16.95 34.01 8.68
C ILE A 669 17.72 35.16 9.31
N ALA A 670 18.87 35.53 8.73
CA ALA A 670 19.73 36.55 9.29
C ALA A 670 20.32 37.46 8.22
N ILE A 671 20.49 38.74 8.57
CA ILE A 671 21.18 39.74 7.76
C ILE A 671 22.25 40.44 8.58
N ARG A 672 23.28 40.96 7.90
CA ARG A 672 24.34 41.77 8.52
C ARG A 672 24.17 43.23 8.15
N ILE A 673 24.12 44.10 9.15
CA ILE A 673 23.99 45.55 9.00
C ILE A 673 25.31 46.26 9.37
N PRO A 674 25.80 47.22 8.56
CA PRO A 674 27.04 47.95 8.82
C PRO A 674 26.86 49.07 9.86
N SER A 675 27.88 49.32 10.68
CA SER A 675 27.92 50.42 11.66
C SER A 675 28.08 51.81 10.99
N GLN A 676 27.53 52.86 11.58
CA GLN A 676 27.83 54.26 11.24
C GLN A 676 28.87 54.87 12.20
N GLN A 677 29.64 55.88 11.76
CA GLN A 677 30.69 56.49 12.59
C GLN A 677 30.09 57.55 13.51
N VAL A 678 30.15 57.33 14.82
CA VAL A 678 29.74 58.32 15.82
C VAL A 678 30.90 59.29 16.04
N THR A 679 30.65 60.58 15.83
CA THR A 679 31.60 61.67 16.03
C THR A 679 31.17 62.53 17.22
N ASN A 680 32.13 63.10 17.95
CA ASN A 680 31.88 64.02 19.06
C ASN A 680 32.64 65.33 18.85
N HIS A 681 32.02 66.47 19.18
CA HIS A 681 32.55 67.83 19.12
C HIS A 681 32.75 68.43 17.73
N VAL A 682 32.07 67.93 16.70
CA VAL A 682 32.09 68.58 15.37
C VAL A 682 31.10 69.73 15.33
N TRP A 683 29.93 69.54 15.93
CA TRP A 683 28.87 70.54 16.04
C TRP A 683 28.67 70.99 17.48
N ARG A 684 28.26 72.25 17.66
CA ARG A 684 27.85 72.77 18.96
C ARG A 684 26.55 73.55 18.84
N VAL A 685 25.86 73.66 19.96
CA VAL A 685 24.66 74.48 20.11
C VAL A 685 24.88 75.52 21.19
N PHE A 686 24.53 76.79 20.91
CA PHE A 686 24.59 77.86 21.90
C PHE A 686 23.51 78.93 21.68
N PRO A 687 23.10 79.66 22.75
CA PRO A 687 23.37 79.34 24.15
C PRO A 687 22.71 78.01 24.54
N ASN A 688 23.34 77.28 25.46
CA ASN A 688 22.78 76.06 26.02
C ASN A 688 23.17 76.02 27.51
N PRO A 689 22.23 76.32 28.44
CA PRO A 689 20.77 76.35 28.25
C PRO A 689 20.23 77.57 27.47
N ASN A 690 19.11 77.41 26.75
CA ASN A 690 18.41 78.50 26.01
C ASN A 690 16.98 78.74 26.49
N SER A 691 16.45 79.95 26.28
CA SER A 691 15.05 80.32 26.59
C SER A 691 14.05 80.03 25.45
N GLY A 692 14.49 79.35 24.37
CA GLY A 692 13.72 79.11 23.14
C GLY A 692 13.80 80.26 22.13
N ASP A 693 14.05 81.49 22.55
CA ASP A 693 14.21 82.67 21.69
C ASP A 693 15.62 82.83 21.09
N GLN A 694 16.62 82.20 21.70
CA GLN A 694 18.02 82.21 21.26
C GLN A 694 18.53 80.79 21.06
N PHE A 695 18.77 80.38 19.81
CA PHE A 695 19.37 79.08 19.47
C PHE A 695 20.24 79.23 18.22
N THR A 696 21.48 78.73 18.31
CA THR A 696 22.46 78.70 17.23
C THR A 696 23.13 77.33 17.17
N LEU A 697 22.98 76.65 16.04
CA LEU A 697 23.80 75.50 15.65
C LEU A 697 25.04 76.03 14.92
N ASP A 698 26.21 75.60 15.34
CA ASP A 698 27.48 76.09 14.82
C ASP A 698 28.48 74.95 14.62
N LEU A 699 29.33 75.11 13.61
CA LEU A 699 30.35 74.13 13.25
C LEU A 699 31.65 74.46 13.97
N VAL A 700 32.13 73.53 14.79
CA VAL A 700 33.35 73.68 15.59
C VAL A 700 34.56 73.17 14.81
N ASP A 701 34.45 71.96 14.26
CA ASP A 701 35.54 71.32 13.52
C ASP A 701 35.25 71.30 12.02
N ARG A 702 35.87 72.22 11.29
CA ARG A 702 35.71 72.32 9.83
C ARG A 702 36.38 71.17 9.08
N SER A 703 37.33 70.46 9.68
CA SER A 703 37.97 69.31 9.01
C SER A 703 37.01 68.13 8.88
N GLU A 704 36.00 68.08 9.73
CA GLU A 704 35.05 66.98 9.82
C GLU A 704 33.77 67.20 8.99
N TYR A 705 33.58 68.39 8.39
CA TYR A 705 32.43 68.77 7.57
C TYR A 705 32.85 69.44 6.26
N SER A 706 32.47 68.85 5.13
CA SER A 706 32.84 69.29 3.78
C SER A 706 31.68 69.92 3.00
N GLY A 707 30.60 70.30 3.69
CA GLY A 707 29.41 70.88 3.06
C GLY A 707 28.34 69.85 2.68
N GLU A 708 28.37 68.65 3.26
CA GLU A 708 27.33 67.65 3.07
C GLU A 708 25.96 68.15 3.57
N ASP A 709 24.87 67.62 3.02
CA ASP A 709 23.53 67.88 3.54
C ASP A 709 23.42 67.37 4.99
N LEU A 710 22.87 68.22 5.84
CA LEU A 710 22.57 67.89 7.22
C LEU A 710 21.16 67.30 7.30
N ARG A 711 21.03 66.19 8.02
CA ARG A 711 19.75 65.65 8.50
C ARG A 711 19.73 65.72 10.01
N ILE A 712 18.82 66.51 10.56
CA ILE A 712 18.76 66.81 11.99
C ILE A 712 17.43 66.35 12.57
N ARG A 713 17.50 65.60 13.67
CA ARG A 713 16.34 65.20 14.45
C ARG A 713 16.40 65.81 15.86
N LEU A 714 15.39 66.59 16.21
CA LEU A 714 15.20 67.12 17.56
C LEU A 714 14.23 66.20 18.31
N ILE A 715 14.74 65.49 19.32
CA ILE A 715 14.05 64.44 20.05
C ILE A 715 13.67 64.97 21.44
N SER A 716 12.40 64.83 21.82
CA SER A 716 11.91 65.07 23.17
C SER A 716 11.06 63.90 23.65
N PRO A 717 11.27 63.39 24.87
CA PRO A 717 10.40 62.37 25.45
C PRO A 717 8.93 62.80 25.59
N THR A 718 8.67 64.12 25.66
CA THR A 718 7.33 64.67 25.90
C THR A 718 6.72 65.38 24.69
N SER A 719 7.52 65.83 23.74
CA SER A 719 7.06 66.63 22.58
C SER A 719 7.22 65.92 21.23
N GLY A 720 7.74 64.69 21.20
CA GLY A 720 7.95 63.92 19.96
C GLY A 720 9.26 64.27 19.22
N ASN A 721 9.35 63.83 17.97
CA ASN A 721 10.51 64.02 17.09
C ASN A 721 10.21 65.06 16.00
N TYR A 722 11.09 66.06 15.83
CA TYR A 722 11.04 67.01 14.73
C TYR A 722 12.23 66.80 13.79
N PHE A 723 11.99 66.92 12.48
CA PHE A 723 13.00 66.68 11.44
C PHE A 723 13.31 67.95 10.68
N PHE A 724 14.60 68.18 10.41
CA PHE A 724 15.10 69.29 9.62
C PHE A 724 16.16 68.79 8.66
N GLU A 725 16.21 69.34 7.45
CA GLU A 725 17.18 68.94 6.44
C GLU A 725 17.65 70.13 5.59
N GLY A 726 18.89 70.05 5.12
CA GLY A 726 19.47 71.02 4.18
C GLY A 726 20.99 71.18 4.30
N SER A 727 21.58 71.93 3.39
CA SER A 727 23.03 72.20 3.32
C SER A 727 23.47 73.48 4.04
N ASP A 728 22.56 74.42 4.32
CA ASP A 728 22.86 75.63 5.08
C ASP A 728 22.48 75.48 6.56
N PHE A 729 23.48 75.18 7.38
CA PHE A 729 23.30 75.00 8.83
C PHE A 729 22.77 76.24 9.54
N ARG A 730 22.98 77.45 8.99
CA ARG A 730 22.43 78.69 9.56
C ARG A 730 20.92 78.71 9.41
N ARG A 731 20.42 78.38 8.21
CA ARG A 731 18.98 78.29 7.96
C ARG A 731 18.33 77.20 8.80
N ILE A 732 18.96 76.03 8.92
CA ILE A 732 18.48 74.95 9.79
C ILE A 732 18.45 75.40 11.26
N SER A 733 19.46 76.14 11.70
CA SER A 733 19.48 76.72 13.03
C SER A 733 18.30 77.65 13.31
N GLU A 734 17.84 78.41 12.31
CA GLU A 734 16.67 79.29 12.44
C GLU A 734 15.38 78.48 12.56
N GLN A 735 15.23 77.42 11.76
CA GLN A 735 14.07 76.53 11.82
C GLN A 735 13.98 75.80 13.16
N ILE A 736 15.11 75.31 13.68
CA ILE A 736 15.16 74.69 15.01
C ILE A 736 14.80 75.70 16.09
N ARG A 737 15.28 76.95 15.98
CA ARG A 737 14.90 78.04 16.90
C ARG A 737 13.40 78.28 16.90
N GLU A 738 12.77 78.40 15.73
CA GLU A 738 11.31 78.57 15.62
C GLU A 738 10.54 77.41 16.25
N GLN A 739 11.00 76.18 16.06
CA GLN A 739 10.39 75.01 16.69
C GLN A 739 10.60 75.01 18.21
N LEU A 740 11.79 75.40 18.67
CA LEU A 740 12.11 75.58 20.08
C LEU A 740 11.44 76.81 20.70
N GLN A 741 10.77 77.70 19.97
CA GLN A 741 9.89 78.70 20.59
C GLN A 741 8.54 78.07 20.97
N LYS A 742 8.06 77.13 20.15
CA LYS A 742 6.73 76.49 20.30
C LYS A 742 6.72 75.25 21.20
N SER A 743 7.88 74.67 21.48
CA SER A 743 7.97 73.43 22.25
C SER A 743 7.72 73.65 23.76
N SER A 744 7.84 72.63 24.60
CA SER A 744 7.80 72.78 26.07
C SER A 744 9.21 73.05 26.65
N ASN A 745 9.29 73.44 27.94
CA ASN A 745 10.58 73.50 28.64
C ASN A 745 11.06 72.08 28.95
N GLY A 746 12.36 71.83 28.84
CA GLY A 746 12.91 70.50 29.11
C GLY A 746 14.21 70.18 28.37
N ILE A 747 14.59 68.92 28.45
CA ILE A 747 15.76 68.37 27.76
C ILE A 747 15.32 67.84 26.39
N TYR A 748 16.07 68.25 25.37
CA TYR A 748 15.99 67.75 24.02
C TYR A 748 17.32 67.10 23.63
N ILE A 749 17.28 66.11 22.75
CA ILE A 749 18.47 65.56 22.10
C ILE A 749 18.43 65.98 20.63
N LEU A 750 19.47 66.70 20.20
CA LEU A 750 19.66 67.07 18.81
C LEU A 750 20.60 66.04 18.17
N GLU A 751 20.07 65.22 17.29
CA GLU A 751 20.83 64.30 16.46
C GLU A 751 21.18 64.99 15.15
N VAL A 752 22.48 65.16 14.86
CA VAL A 752 22.99 65.79 13.63
C VAL A 752 23.70 64.72 12.80
N SER A 753 23.21 64.44 11.60
CA SER A 753 23.83 63.49 10.68
C SER A 753 24.27 64.16 9.39
N TRP A 754 25.50 63.85 8.94
CA TRP A 754 26.08 64.32 7.69
C TRP A 754 27.01 63.25 7.11
N GLY A 755 26.94 63.00 5.81
CA GLY A 755 27.70 61.91 5.17
C GLY A 755 27.46 60.55 5.85
N LYS A 756 28.51 59.95 6.42
CA LYS A 756 28.47 58.69 7.23
C LYS A 756 28.60 58.93 8.74
N LYS A 757 28.58 60.19 9.15
CA LYS A 757 28.84 60.65 10.51
C LYS A 757 27.54 61.02 11.21
N ILE A 758 27.53 60.87 12.53
CA ILE A 758 26.42 61.26 13.38
C ILE A 758 26.95 61.79 14.70
N GLU A 759 26.33 62.86 15.20
CA GLU A 759 26.62 63.46 16.50
C GLU A 759 25.33 63.73 17.26
N TYR A 760 25.38 63.55 18.59
CA TYR A 760 24.24 63.79 19.49
C TYR A 760 24.58 64.92 20.46
N ILE A 761 23.76 65.96 20.48
CA ILE A 761 23.96 67.15 21.31
C ILE A 761 22.76 67.31 22.24
N LYS A 762 23.00 67.35 23.54
CA LYS A 762 21.96 67.66 24.53
C LYS A 762 21.63 69.15 24.48
N VAL A 763 20.37 69.50 24.26
CA VAL A 763 19.85 70.88 24.25
C VAL A 763 18.93 71.07 25.47
N LEU A 764 19.24 72.03 26.34
CA LEU A 764 18.40 72.38 27.49
C LEU A 764 17.60 73.65 27.20
N ARG A 765 16.27 73.53 27.18
CA ARG A 765 15.36 74.67 27.07
C ARG A 765 14.75 75.03 28.43
N LYS A 766 14.83 76.31 28.80
CA LYS A 766 14.26 76.93 30.01
C LYS A 766 13.25 78.03 29.66
N SER A 767 12.50 78.53 30.64
CA SER A 767 11.59 79.68 30.46
C SER A 767 12.37 80.99 30.31
N SER A 768 11.87 81.92 29.47
CA SER A 768 12.35 83.30 29.46
C SER A 768 11.90 84.00 30.76
N LEU A 769 12.86 84.54 31.52
CA LEU A 769 12.57 85.34 32.71
C LEU A 769 12.07 86.72 32.25
N GLY A 770 10.75 86.90 32.18
CA GLY A 770 10.12 88.21 32.10
C GLY A 770 10.14 88.89 33.48
N SER A 771 10.69 90.09 33.52
CA SER A 771 10.78 91.02 34.65
C SER A 771 9.50 91.14 35.48
N ILE A 772 9.60 90.86 36.78
CA ILE A 772 8.71 91.44 37.79
C ILE A 772 9.26 92.85 38.10
N LYS A 773 8.51 93.87 37.71
CA LYS A 773 8.39 95.11 38.47
C LYS A 773 7.05 95.06 39.19
#